data_AF-A0A846H193-F1
#
_entry.id   AF-A0A846H193-F1
#
_cell.length_a   1.000
_cell.length_b   1.000
_cell.length_c   1.000
_cell.angle_alpha   90.00
_cell.angle_beta   90.00
_cell.angle_gamma   90.00
#
_symmetry.space_group_name_H-M   'P 1'
#
loop_
_entity.id
_entity.type
_entity.pdbx_description
1 polymer ?
#
loop_
_entity_poly.entity_id
_entity_poly.type
_entity_poly.pdbx_seq_one_letter_code
_entity_poly.pdbx_strand_id
1 'polypeptide(L)'
;MSSFEALQSGLEAIKQGRYSEAIDLLENFCQCEVTSKAVSKEYLQAQITLVKAYHCTGKREKARVLCSKLAESKNLQVQSWAQRIMPSLSAESCVTPENLQQETSSIAPKIFLSSKEATELLAQGYKALKFRRYIEAVQVLEEFCQRTDANTKDYSQAQMWLVKAYKANGQLDNAIALCQQLTTSEQQATQIWAQQFLLTLLPEGEVPSSATESTTCEHQSTSTPKQSTAVKMKMRTLSEFKSFCQQNLISDLKATEATRKEVLKSISFVGIILLIIVGFLIKLFPTEYIIFCLVHKISPPFLIIFIFLFGFLGCLWIWVAFYTSATETYTSGFKSKIIEKIFDFINTDKNLSYSSCSSDADRDYTLSGFIHSQLFQNFLKPNKITQNECIFGKLHETPIFFSEICAEVEVHHAWAKYLDFPQHIRILNSFMIPRFITRRIFVLMLPLYTIILLIKLIKALPYIVSRMLKGQKIDYQHFAEEVFSNKVSRKSLFKGLFFSANFPKNSKGKTLIIPTIINSNIHSLNIGKRQIIKLEDPEFTKFFTVYGNDQVEARYILSTNLMAKLVNFRKKAGRNIYVSFVDNMIYIAIEYAEDVFEPKLFKTMLSFAPMREYFENIQLMLGIVEDLNLNRHIWSQN
;
A
#
# COMPACT_ATOMS: atom_id res chain seq x y z
N MET A 1 -34.65 25.48 1.31
CA MET A 1 -33.51 24.74 1.89
C MET A 1 -33.57 24.87 3.39
N SER A 2 -33.36 23.78 4.12
CA SER A 2 -33.13 23.88 5.57
C SER A 2 -31.82 24.65 5.85
N SER A 3 -31.67 25.28 7.02
CA SER A 3 -30.45 26.01 7.39
C SER A 3 -29.22 25.11 7.30
N PHE A 4 -29.34 23.86 7.73
CA PHE A 4 -28.26 22.86 7.64
C PHE A 4 -27.88 22.50 6.19
N GLU A 5 -28.86 22.35 5.29
CA GLU A 5 -28.59 22.12 3.86
C GLU A 5 -27.87 23.31 3.20
N ALA A 6 -28.16 24.54 3.62
CA ALA A 6 -27.48 25.74 3.14
C ALA A 6 -26.01 25.78 3.54
N LEU A 7 -25.70 25.43 4.80
CA LEU A 7 -24.32 25.29 5.25
C LEU A 7 -23.58 24.21 4.46
N GLN A 8 -24.15 23.01 4.33
CA GLN A 8 -23.50 21.91 3.64
C GLN A 8 -23.28 22.22 2.15
N SER A 9 -24.24 22.89 1.50
CA SER A 9 -24.11 23.32 0.10
C SER A 9 -23.05 24.41 -0.06
N GLY A 10 -22.95 25.37 0.88
CA GLY A 10 -21.92 26.39 0.88
C GLY A 10 -20.51 25.84 1.09
N LEU A 11 -20.35 24.85 1.99
CA LEU A 11 -19.07 24.16 2.20
C LEU A 11 -18.63 23.36 0.96
N GLU A 12 -19.57 22.72 0.28
CA GLU A 12 -19.30 21.95 -0.94
C GLU A 12 -18.96 22.88 -2.13
N ALA A 13 -19.60 24.04 -2.24
CA ALA A 13 -19.28 25.05 -3.23
C ALA A 13 -17.84 25.57 -3.09
N ILE A 14 -17.33 25.75 -1.86
CA ILE A 14 -15.93 26.12 -1.59
C ILE A 14 -14.97 25.03 -2.09
N LYS A 15 -15.25 23.75 -1.81
CA LYS A 15 -14.42 22.63 -2.25
C LYS A 15 -14.32 22.53 -3.77
N GLN A 16 -15.36 22.97 -4.46
CA GLN A 16 -15.45 22.97 -5.92
C GLN A 16 -14.95 24.28 -6.56
N GLY A 17 -14.42 25.23 -5.77
CA GLY A 17 -13.91 26.52 -6.26
C GLY A 17 -14.99 27.53 -6.65
N ARG A 18 -16.27 27.27 -6.35
CA ARG A 18 -17.42 28.14 -6.64
C ARG A 18 -17.61 29.17 -5.52
N TYR A 19 -16.68 30.11 -5.39
CA TYR A 19 -16.63 31.02 -4.24
C TYR A 19 -17.77 32.05 -4.17
N SER A 20 -18.29 32.52 -5.31
CA SER A 20 -19.42 33.47 -5.34
C SER A 20 -20.70 32.84 -4.79
N GLU A 21 -21.05 31.65 -5.28
CA GLU A 21 -22.20 30.88 -4.81
C GLU A 21 -22.07 30.47 -3.34
N ALA A 22 -20.86 30.13 -2.91
CA ALA A 22 -20.58 29.85 -1.50
C ALA A 22 -20.83 31.07 -0.60
N ILE A 23 -20.47 32.28 -1.04
CA ILE A 23 -20.74 33.52 -0.29
C ILE A 23 -22.24 33.72 -0.13
N ASP A 24 -23.02 33.60 -1.20
CA ASP A 24 -24.47 33.85 -1.15
C ASP A 24 -25.19 32.85 -0.21
N LEU A 25 -24.80 31.57 -0.26
CA LEU A 25 -25.34 30.52 0.60
C LEU A 25 -24.96 30.71 2.07
N LEU A 26 -23.69 31.06 2.35
CA LEU A 26 -23.17 31.21 3.71
C LEU A 26 -23.58 32.54 4.35
N GLU A 27 -23.69 33.64 3.60
CA GLU A 27 -24.24 34.92 4.10
C GLU A 27 -25.70 34.73 4.53
N ASN A 28 -26.50 34.04 3.70
CA ASN A 28 -27.90 33.76 4.01
C ASN A 28 -28.03 32.86 5.26
N PHE A 29 -27.22 31.80 5.35
CA PHE A 29 -27.16 30.96 6.55
C PHE A 29 -26.81 31.77 7.81
N CYS A 30 -25.77 32.62 7.74
CA CYS A 30 -25.38 33.46 8.85
C CYS A 30 -26.48 34.47 9.23
N GLN A 31 -27.21 35.04 8.27
CA GLN A 31 -28.33 35.96 8.56
C GLN A 31 -29.51 35.27 9.24
N CYS A 32 -29.86 34.03 8.84
CA CYS A 32 -30.95 33.26 9.46
C CYS A 32 -30.62 32.79 10.89
N GLU A 33 -29.34 32.49 11.18
CA GLU A 33 -28.91 32.00 12.49
C GLU A 33 -28.67 33.12 13.53
N VAL A 34 -28.52 34.39 13.13
CA VAL A 34 -28.29 35.53 14.05
C VAL A 34 -29.41 35.69 15.10
N THR A 35 -30.63 35.25 14.80
CA THR A 35 -31.78 35.29 15.73
C THR A 35 -31.87 34.13 16.72
N SER A 36 -31.04 33.10 16.55
CA SER A 36 -30.95 31.91 17.41
C SER A 36 -29.63 31.97 18.16
N LYS A 37 -29.67 31.93 19.49
CA LYS A 37 -28.52 32.14 20.41
C LYS A 37 -27.18 31.66 19.84
N ALA A 38 -26.29 32.63 19.64
CA ALA A 38 -24.89 32.47 19.24
C ALA A 38 -24.16 31.34 20.01
N VAL A 39 -23.16 30.75 19.35
CA VAL A 39 -22.29 29.62 19.78
C VAL A 39 -22.74 28.21 19.33
N SER A 40 -23.35 28.09 18.15
CA SER A 40 -23.33 26.82 17.40
C SER A 40 -21.95 26.63 16.73
N LYS A 41 -21.40 25.41 16.75
CA LYS A 41 -20.13 25.07 16.08
C LYS A 41 -20.23 25.29 14.57
N GLU A 42 -21.43 25.06 14.02
CA GLU A 42 -21.81 25.20 12.63
C GLU A 42 -21.80 26.67 12.19
N TYR A 43 -22.26 27.58 13.05
CA TYR A 43 -22.20 29.02 12.81
C TYR A 43 -20.76 29.55 12.73
N LEU A 44 -19.89 29.10 13.65
CA LEU A 44 -18.46 29.45 13.61
C LEU A 44 -17.77 28.87 12.38
N GLN A 45 -18.11 27.64 11.99
CA GLN A 45 -17.61 27.00 10.78
C GLN A 45 -18.03 27.78 9.53
N ALA A 46 -19.28 28.26 9.48
CA ALA A 46 -19.78 29.10 8.39
C ALA A 46 -18.99 30.41 8.28
N GLN A 47 -18.76 31.11 9.40
CA GLN A 47 -18.01 32.37 9.43
C GLN A 47 -16.54 32.21 9.00
N ILE A 48 -15.85 31.17 9.49
CA ILE A 48 -14.47 30.85 9.04
C ILE A 48 -14.45 30.62 7.53
N THR A 49 -15.42 29.86 7.03
CA THR A 49 -15.49 29.53 5.60
C THR A 49 -15.83 30.75 4.74
N LEU A 50 -16.65 31.66 5.26
CA LEU A 50 -17.00 32.92 4.61
C LEU A 50 -15.80 33.87 4.52
N VAL A 51 -14.94 33.95 5.55
CA VAL A 51 -13.66 34.69 5.49
C VAL A 51 -12.78 34.16 4.35
N LYS A 52 -12.67 32.83 4.21
CA LYS A 52 -11.91 32.21 3.10
C LYS A 52 -12.51 32.60 1.74
N ALA A 53 -13.82 32.55 1.59
CA ALA A 53 -14.48 32.91 0.34
C ALA A 53 -14.32 34.40 -0.01
N TYR A 54 -14.43 35.31 0.96
CA TYR A 54 -14.20 36.74 0.75
C TYR A 54 -12.75 37.04 0.38
N HIS A 55 -11.79 36.34 0.97
CA HIS A 55 -10.39 36.49 0.59
C HIS A 55 -10.15 36.03 -0.86
N CYS A 56 -10.65 34.86 -1.25
CA CYS A 56 -10.51 34.32 -2.61
C CYS A 56 -11.24 35.14 -3.69
N THR A 57 -12.29 35.86 -3.33
CA THR A 57 -13.05 36.72 -4.27
C THR A 57 -12.59 38.18 -4.28
N GLY A 58 -11.52 38.52 -3.55
CA GLY A 58 -11.00 39.88 -3.48
C GLY A 58 -11.83 40.85 -2.62
N LYS A 59 -12.87 40.39 -1.92
CA LYS A 59 -13.68 41.17 -0.96
C LYS A 59 -12.94 41.35 0.37
N ARG A 60 -11.71 41.89 0.33
CA ARG A 60 -10.75 41.94 1.45
C ARG A 60 -11.28 42.65 2.69
N GLU A 61 -11.96 43.77 2.52
CA GLU A 61 -12.48 44.53 3.66
C GLU A 61 -13.56 43.77 4.43
N LYS A 62 -14.43 43.03 3.74
CA LYS A 62 -15.40 42.12 4.37
C LYS A 62 -14.72 40.97 5.10
N ALA A 63 -13.67 40.39 4.50
CA ALA A 63 -12.87 39.34 5.13
C ALA A 63 -12.20 39.85 6.41
N ARG A 64 -11.63 41.06 6.38
CA ARG A 64 -10.95 41.70 7.51
C ARG A 64 -11.90 41.97 8.67
N VAL A 65 -13.04 42.59 8.40
CA VAL A 65 -14.06 42.89 9.43
C VAL A 65 -14.63 41.61 10.06
N LEU A 66 -14.84 40.56 9.27
CA LEU A 66 -15.32 39.29 9.81
C LEU A 66 -14.23 38.56 10.60
N CYS A 67 -12.98 38.59 10.12
CA CYS A 67 -11.84 38.01 10.81
C CYS A 67 -11.57 38.70 12.15
N SER A 68 -11.68 40.04 12.23
CA SER A 68 -11.51 40.79 13.49
C SER A 68 -12.56 40.39 14.52
N LYS A 69 -13.82 40.22 14.11
CA LYS A 69 -14.89 39.70 14.98
C LYS A 69 -14.60 38.28 15.48
N LEU A 70 -14.01 37.43 14.65
CA LEU A 70 -13.62 36.06 15.03
C LEU A 70 -12.42 36.02 15.99
N ALA A 71 -11.51 36.98 15.90
CA ALA A 71 -10.37 37.11 16.82
C ALA A 71 -10.81 37.48 18.25
N GLU A 72 -12.00 38.05 18.42
CA GLU A 72 -12.63 38.35 19.71
C GLU A 72 -13.53 37.20 20.21
N SER A 73 -13.61 36.08 19.49
CA SER A 73 -14.50 34.97 19.86
C SER A 73 -14.01 34.21 21.11
N LYS A 74 -14.96 33.68 21.91
CA LYS A 74 -14.66 32.86 23.11
C LYS A 74 -14.05 31.49 22.79
N ASN A 75 -13.98 31.08 21.53
CA ASN A 75 -13.43 29.80 21.11
C ASN A 75 -11.94 29.96 20.77
N LEU A 76 -11.07 29.37 21.60
CA LEU A 76 -9.61 29.45 21.48
C LEU A 76 -9.07 29.00 20.11
N GLN A 77 -9.69 28.01 19.46
CA GLN A 77 -9.26 27.55 18.12
C GLN A 77 -9.59 28.59 17.04
N VAL A 78 -10.76 29.22 17.13
CA VAL A 78 -11.21 30.22 16.14
C VAL A 78 -10.46 31.54 16.35
N GLN A 79 -10.23 31.92 17.61
CA GLN A 79 -9.42 33.08 17.97
C GLN A 79 -7.97 32.94 17.48
N SER A 80 -7.31 31.82 17.77
CA SER A 80 -5.92 31.59 17.33
C SER A 80 -5.80 31.52 15.80
N TRP A 81 -6.77 30.89 15.13
CA TRP A 81 -6.86 30.90 13.67
C TRP A 81 -7.01 32.32 13.10
N ALA A 82 -7.94 33.12 13.64
CA ALA A 82 -8.20 34.48 13.17
C ALA A 82 -6.99 35.41 13.41
N GLN A 83 -6.33 35.30 14.56
CA GLN A 83 -5.11 36.05 14.87
C GLN A 83 -3.95 35.70 13.93
N ARG A 84 -3.83 34.43 13.51
CA ARG A 84 -2.81 33.99 12.54
C ARG A 84 -3.06 34.50 11.12
N ILE A 85 -4.33 34.66 10.72
CA ILE A 85 -4.73 35.10 9.37
C ILE A 85 -4.83 36.63 9.26
N MET A 86 -5.02 37.36 10.36
CA MET A 86 -5.10 38.83 10.37
C MET A 86 -3.96 39.55 9.61
N PRO A 87 -2.68 39.15 9.77
CA PRO A 87 -1.57 39.83 9.10
C PRO A 87 -1.65 39.70 7.57
N SER A 88 -2.16 38.59 7.04
CA SER A 88 -2.28 38.37 5.58
C SER A 88 -3.46 39.10 4.95
N LEU A 89 -4.38 39.63 5.76
CA LEU A 89 -5.51 40.45 5.32
C LEU A 89 -5.21 41.96 5.36
N SER A 90 -4.11 42.37 6.02
CA SER A 90 -3.79 43.77 6.33
C SER A 90 -2.80 44.45 5.38
N ALA A 91 -2.21 43.72 4.43
CA ALA A 91 -1.14 44.27 3.60
C ALA A 91 -1.67 45.04 2.39
N GLU A 92 -1.52 46.37 2.41
CA GLU A 92 -1.43 47.18 1.18
C GLU A 92 -0.63 48.48 1.42
N SER A 93 0.43 48.69 0.63
CA SER A 93 0.84 50.02 0.16
C SER A 93 1.64 49.96 -1.17
N CYS A 94 0.97 50.45 -2.23
CA CYS A 94 1.41 51.37 -3.29
C CYS A 94 2.74 51.18 -4.05
N VAL A 95 2.70 51.02 -5.39
CA VAL A 95 3.55 51.74 -6.38
C VAL A 95 2.86 51.76 -7.78
N THR A 96 2.74 52.96 -8.36
CA THR A 96 2.35 53.31 -9.74
C THR A 96 3.50 53.02 -10.74
N PRO A 97 3.26 52.73 -12.02
CA PRO A 97 4.28 52.16 -12.91
C PRO A 97 5.07 53.25 -13.63
N GLU A 98 6.37 53.39 -13.34
CA GLU A 98 7.31 54.01 -14.28
C GLU A 98 8.77 53.59 -13.98
N ASN A 99 9.47 53.30 -15.07
CA ASN A 99 10.90 53.02 -15.26
C ASN A 99 11.46 51.61 -15.04
N LEU A 100 12.08 51.17 -16.13
CA LEU A 100 12.77 49.91 -16.38
C LEU A 100 14.25 50.02 -15.99
N GLN A 101 14.79 48.88 -15.53
CA GLN A 101 16.19 48.44 -15.53
C GLN A 101 16.98 48.42 -14.21
N GLN A 102 17.53 47.21 -14.01
CA GLN A 102 18.66 46.77 -13.18
C GLN A 102 18.39 46.28 -11.74
N GLU A 103 18.39 44.93 -11.68
CA GLU A 103 18.97 44.06 -10.64
C GLU A 103 18.60 44.34 -9.17
N THR A 104 17.71 43.51 -8.61
CA THR A 104 18.07 42.53 -7.57
C THR A 104 16.87 41.68 -7.12
N SER A 105 17.14 40.38 -7.04
CA SER A 105 16.56 39.35 -6.19
C SER A 105 15.36 39.66 -5.26
N SER A 106 14.39 38.74 -5.35
CA SER A 106 13.63 38.10 -4.26
C SER A 106 12.29 38.70 -3.79
N ILE A 107 11.35 37.74 -3.62
CA ILE A 107 10.07 37.79 -2.89
C ILE A 107 8.83 38.10 -3.75
N ALA A 108 8.28 37.05 -4.37
CA ALA A 108 6.90 36.97 -4.84
C ALA A 108 5.99 36.34 -3.76
N PRO A 109 4.70 36.72 -3.66
CA PRO A 109 3.78 36.25 -2.62
C PRO A 109 3.40 34.77 -2.82
N LYS A 110 3.58 33.93 -1.77
CA LYS A 110 3.38 32.46 -1.82
C LYS A 110 1.89 32.07 -1.90
N ILE A 111 1.52 31.44 -3.01
CA ILE A 111 0.20 30.86 -3.33
C ILE A 111 0.04 29.49 -2.64
N PHE A 112 -1.10 29.24 -1.97
CA PHE A 112 -1.48 27.91 -1.45
C PHE A 112 -1.66 26.90 -2.60
N LEU A 113 -1.14 25.68 -2.44
CA LEU A 113 -1.19 24.64 -3.48
C LEU A 113 -2.62 24.13 -3.69
N SER A 114 -3.02 23.90 -4.94
CA SER A 114 -4.25 23.15 -5.23
C SER A 114 -4.11 21.69 -4.78
N SER A 115 -5.23 20.99 -4.55
CA SER A 115 -5.19 19.58 -4.09
C SER A 115 -4.37 18.66 -5.02
N LYS A 116 -4.35 18.95 -6.33
CA LYS A 116 -3.59 18.17 -7.31
C LYS A 116 -2.10 18.48 -7.25
N GLU A 117 -1.73 19.75 -7.18
CA GLU A 117 -0.33 20.17 -7.05
C GLU A 117 0.25 19.69 -5.71
N ALA A 118 -0.53 19.72 -4.63
CA ALA A 118 -0.13 19.18 -3.33
C ALA A 118 0.21 17.68 -3.44
N THR A 119 -0.63 16.87 -4.10
CA THR A 119 -0.34 15.45 -4.29
C THR A 119 0.89 15.19 -5.16
N GLU A 120 1.09 15.99 -6.21
CA GLU A 120 2.26 15.86 -7.10
C GLU A 120 3.55 16.26 -6.38
N LEU A 121 3.52 17.35 -5.61
CA LEU A 121 4.67 17.85 -4.86
C LEU A 121 5.05 16.89 -3.73
N LEU A 122 4.06 16.31 -3.05
CA LEU A 122 4.27 15.29 -2.04
C LEU A 122 4.89 14.01 -2.63
N ALA A 123 4.38 13.56 -3.79
CA ALA A 123 4.94 12.42 -4.51
C ALA A 123 6.39 12.69 -4.97
N GLN A 124 6.70 13.92 -5.39
CA GLN A 124 8.05 14.34 -5.73
C GLN A 124 8.98 14.33 -4.52
N GLY A 125 8.56 14.88 -3.38
CA GLY A 125 9.34 14.88 -2.14
C GLY A 125 9.66 13.47 -1.66
N TYR A 126 8.66 12.57 -1.72
CA TYR A 126 8.85 11.15 -1.42
C TYR A 126 9.83 10.47 -2.38
N LYS A 127 9.68 10.74 -3.69
CA LYS A 127 10.59 10.22 -4.72
C LYS A 127 12.03 10.65 -4.46
N ALA A 128 12.25 11.93 -4.17
CA ALA A 128 13.58 12.47 -3.86
C ALA A 128 14.18 11.79 -2.61
N LEU A 129 13.38 11.59 -1.55
CA LEU A 129 13.80 10.91 -0.32
C LEU A 129 14.22 9.46 -0.60
N LYS A 130 13.44 8.75 -1.42
CA LYS A 130 13.68 7.36 -1.85
C LYS A 130 14.96 7.22 -2.69
N PHE A 131 15.23 8.15 -3.60
CA PHE A 131 16.44 8.15 -4.45
C PHE A 131 17.67 8.79 -3.77
N ARG A 132 17.62 9.01 -2.44
CA ARG A 132 18.70 9.63 -1.65
C ARG A 132 19.09 11.04 -2.10
N ARG A 133 18.18 11.74 -2.77
CA ARG A 133 18.34 13.15 -3.13
C ARG A 133 17.83 14.00 -1.98
N TYR A 134 18.54 13.96 -0.86
CA TYR A 134 18.05 14.50 0.40
C TYR A 134 17.84 16.01 0.37
N ILE A 135 18.70 16.75 -0.35
CA ILE A 135 18.55 18.20 -0.56
C ILE A 135 17.24 18.51 -1.30
N GLU A 136 16.98 17.81 -2.41
CA GLU A 136 15.74 17.95 -3.19
C GLU A 136 14.52 17.54 -2.34
N ALA A 137 14.64 16.47 -1.55
CA ALA A 137 13.58 16.00 -0.67
C ALA A 137 13.23 17.02 0.41
N VAL A 138 14.23 17.62 1.06
CA VAL A 138 14.04 18.66 2.07
C VAL A 138 13.34 19.87 1.44
N GLN A 139 13.85 20.37 0.30
CA GLN A 139 13.27 21.54 -0.38
C GLN A 139 11.79 21.32 -0.75
N VAL A 140 11.48 20.18 -1.36
CA VAL A 140 10.13 19.87 -1.83
C VAL A 140 9.17 19.62 -0.66
N LEU A 141 9.61 18.92 0.40
CA LEU A 141 8.76 18.65 1.57
C LEU A 141 8.57 19.87 2.47
N GLU A 142 9.58 20.75 2.58
CA GLU A 142 9.41 22.07 3.22
C GLU A 142 8.41 22.92 2.45
N GLU A 143 8.52 22.95 1.12
CA GLU A 143 7.57 23.68 0.27
C GLU A 143 6.15 23.14 0.44
N PHE A 144 5.98 21.82 0.49
CA PHE A 144 4.69 21.20 0.78
C PHE A 144 4.15 21.66 2.14
N CYS A 145 4.93 21.51 3.22
CA CYS A 145 4.52 21.87 4.57
C CYS A 145 4.22 23.38 4.72
N GLN A 146 4.90 24.24 3.96
CA GLN A 146 4.67 25.69 4.00
C GLN A 146 3.44 26.14 3.20
N ARG A 147 3.05 25.38 2.16
CA ARG A 147 2.01 25.77 1.19
C ARG A 147 0.72 24.95 1.30
N THR A 148 0.57 24.10 2.32
CA THR A 148 -0.61 23.26 2.58
C THR A 148 -1.13 23.42 4.02
N ASP A 149 -2.41 23.09 4.24
CA ASP A 149 -3.07 23.17 5.57
C ASP A 149 -2.72 21.94 6.42
N ALA A 150 -2.52 22.13 7.72
CA ALA A 150 -2.25 21.07 8.69
C ALA A 150 -3.37 20.02 8.80
N ASN A 151 -4.60 20.37 8.39
CA ASN A 151 -5.74 19.45 8.33
C ASN A 151 -5.78 18.57 7.07
N THR A 152 -4.81 18.72 6.16
CA THR A 152 -4.72 17.86 4.97
C THR A 152 -4.33 16.45 5.40
N LYS A 153 -5.00 15.42 4.86
CA LYS A 153 -4.77 14.00 5.21
C LYS A 153 -3.29 13.61 5.18
N ASP A 154 -2.53 14.17 4.24
CA ASP A 154 -1.15 13.80 3.98
C ASP A 154 -0.11 14.72 4.69
N TYR A 155 -0.57 15.73 5.44
CA TYR A 155 0.31 16.72 6.08
C TYR A 155 1.23 16.09 7.13
N SER A 156 0.68 15.26 8.02
CA SER A 156 1.45 14.55 9.03
C SER A 156 2.49 13.62 8.39
N GLN A 157 2.13 12.97 7.29
CA GLN A 157 3.03 12.08 6.56
C GLN A 157 4.19 12.85 5.90
N ALA A 158 3.90 14.03 5.33
CA ALA A 158 4.92 14.92 4.79
C ALA A 158 5.91 15.40 5.88
N GLN A 159 5.42 15.75 7.08
CA GLN A 159 6.28 16.12 8.21
C GLN A 159 7.17 14.96 8.67
N MET A 160 6.63 13.73 8.73
CA MET A 160 7.43 12.54 9.05
C MET A 160 8.53 12.29 8.01
N TRP A 161 8.23 12.47 6.72
CA TRP A 161 9.22 12.37 5.66
C TRP A 161 10.25 13.49 5.72
N LEU A 162 9.84 14.71 6.06
CA LEU A 162 10.75 15.84 6.22
C LEU A 162 11.73 15.59 7.37
N VAL A 163 11.28 15.06 8.50
CA VAL A 163 12.17 14.64 9.62
C VAL A 163 13.19 13.59 9.16
N LYS A 164 12.76 12.59 8.37
CA LYS A 164 13.68 11.59 7.80
C LYS A 164 14.66 12.21 6.80
N ALA A 165 14.22 13.17 6.00
CA ALA A 165 15.05 13.89 5.04
C ALA A 165 16.10 14.74 5.77
N TYR A 166 15.71 15.50 6.80
CA TYR A 166 16.64 16.28 7.63
C TYR A 166 17.72 15.40 8.27
N LYS A 167 17.34 14.26 8.87
CA LYS A 167 18.30 13.30 9.43
C LYS A 167 19.29 12.82 8.38
N ALA A 168 18.79 12.39 7.22
CA ALA A 168 19.61 11.85 6.15
C ALA A 168 20.48 12.92 5.44
N ASN A 169 20.06 14.19 5.49
CA ASN A 169 20.79 15.34 4.97
C ASN A 169 21.79 15.94 5.99
N GLY A 170 21.95 15.34 7.18
CA GLY A 170 22.85 15.81 8.24
C GLY A 170 22.33 17.02 9.04
N GLN A 171 21.07 17.44 8.81
CA GLN A 171 20.41 18.55 9.52
C GLN A 171 19.73 18.03 10.80
N LEU A 172 20.52 17.51 11.75
CA LEU A 172 20.03 16.84 12.96
C LEU A 172 19.18 17.75 13.84
N ASP A 173 19.56 19.02 14.02
CA ASP A 173 18.82 19.97 14.86
C ASP A 173 17.40 20.22 14.33
N ASN A 174 17.26 20.37 13.01
CA ASN A 174 15.96 20.53 12.35
C ASN A 174 15.12 19.25 12.47
N ALA A 175 15.76 18.08 12.36
CA ALA A 175 15.09 16.80 12.55
C ALA A 175 14.57 16.65 13.99
N ILE A 176 15.38 17.00 14.99
CA ILE A 176 15.03 16.93 16.42
C ILE A 176 13.90 17.91 16.73
N ALA A 177 14.04 19.18 16.31
CA ALA A 177 13.04 20.21 16.56
C ALA A 177 11.67 19.86 15.98
N LEU A 178 11.64 19.42 14.71
CA LEU A 178 10.39 18.99 14.07
C LEU A 178 9.84 17.70 14.70
N CYS A 179 10.70 16.75 15.06
CA CYS A 179 10.27 15.52 15.74
C CYS A 179 9.67 15.80 17.13
N GLN A 180 10.28 16.71 17.91
CA GLN A 180 9.73 17.16 19.19
C GLN A 180 8.36 17.81 19.03
N GLN A 181 8.16 18.64 18.01
CA GLN A 181 6.84 19.21 17.70
C GLN A 181 5.80 18.11 17.42
N LEU A 182 6.17 17.07 16.66
CA LEU A 182 5.27 15.96 16.33
C LEU A 182 4.87 15.10 17.54
N THR A 183 5.61 15.13 18.65
CA THR A 183 5.19 14.45 19.90
C THR A 183 3.94 15.08 20.54
N THR A 184 3.58 16.30 20.14
CA THR A 184 2.39 17.03 20.61
C THR A 184 1.24 17.02 19.59
N SER A 185 1.36 16.23 18.51
CA SER A 185 0.33 16.13 17.46
C SER A 185 -0.96 15.46 17.94
N GLU A 186 -2.12 15.95 17.48
CA GLU A 186 -3.44 15.35 17.75
C GLU A 186 -3.59 13.94 17.14
N GLN A 187 -2.77 13.59 16.15
CA GLN A 187 -2.79 12.26 15.53
C GLN A 187 -1.93 11.27 16.33
N GLN A 188 -2.58 10.32 16.98
CA GLN A 188 -1.95 9.30 17.82
C GLN A 188 -0.81 8.53 17.11
N ALA A 189 -0.98 8.21 15.82
CA ALA A 189 0.05 7.51 15.04
C ALA A 189 1.31 8.36 14.83
N THR A 190 1.14 9.67 14.58
CA THR A 190 2.25 10.62 14.40
C THR A 190 2.98 10.87 15.71
N GLN A 191 2.24 10.95 16.82
CA GLN A 191 2.81 11.08 18.16
C GLN A 191 3.66 9.88 18.55
N ILE A 192 3.13 8.65 18.41
CA ILE A 192 3.87 7.41 18.74
C ILE A 192 5.13 7.30 17.87
N TRP A 193 4.98 7.56 16.56
CA TRP A 193 6.12 7.53 15.65
C TRP A 193 7.19 8.56 16.04
N ALA A 194 6.80 9.80 16.37
CA ALA A 194 7.75 10.85 16.73
C ALA A 194 8.51 10.52 18.03
N GLN A 195 7.82 9.99 19.05
CA GLN A 195 8.46 9.54 20.30
C GLN A 195 9.50 8.45 20.03
N GLN A 196 9.17 7.45 19.21
CA GLN A 196 10.09 6.37 18.86
C GLN A 196 11.24 6.86 17.98
N PHE A 197 10.96 7.76 17.03
CA PHE A 197 11.99 8.24 16.10
C PHE A 197 12.95 9.22 16.78
N LEU A 198 12.50 10.00 17.77
CA LEU A 198 13.35 10.87 18.58
C LEU A 198 14.43 10.07 19.34
N LEU A 199 14.11 8.87 19.83
CA LEU A 199 15.08 7.96 20.43
C LEU A 199 16.18 7.53 19.45
N THR A 200 15.92 7.58 18.14
CA THR A 200 16.91 7.28 17.10
C THR A 200 17.71 8.50 16.65
N LEU A 201 17.33 9.70 17.10
CA LEU A 201 17.94 10.99 16.71
C LEU A 201 18.89 11.53 17.78
N LEU A 202 18.69 11.19 19.05
CA LEU A 202 19.56 11.58 20.15
C LEU A 202 20.76 10.62 20.25
N PRO A 203 22.00 11.12 20.44
CA PRO A 203 23.13 10.29 20.81
C PRO A 203 22.84 9.56 22.13
N GLU A 204 23.30 8.31 22.28
CA GLU A 204 23.25 7.60 23.56
C GLU A 204 23.97 8.43 24.64
N GLY A 205 23.20 9.05 25.53
CA GLY A 205 23.73 9.75 26.70
C GLY A 205 23.06 11.10 26.99
N GLU A 206 21.79 11.08 27.37
CA GLU A 206 21.21 12.08 28.29
C GLU A 206 19.89 11.51 28.85
N VAL A 207 20.04 10.58 29.78
CA VAL A 207 18.96 10.17 30.69
C VAL A 207 19.18 10.91 32.00
N PRO A 208 18.18 11.62 32.57
CA PRO A 208 18.31 12.15 33.92
C PRO A 208 18.45 10.99 34.91
N SER A 209 19.62 10.94 35.54
CA SER A 209 20.02 10.01 36.58
C SER A 209 19.08 10.07 37.78
N SER A 210 18.57 8.91 38.19
CA SER A 210 18.34 8.62 39.59
C SER A 210 18.97 7.27 39.93
N ALA A 211 19.85 7.31 40.92
CA ALA A 211 20.40 6.21 41.73
C ALA A 211 21.59 5.39 41.17
N THR A 212 22.77 5.96 41.45
CA THR A 212 23.92 5.41 42.22
C THR A 212 24.70 4.15 41.77
N GLU A 213 26.02 4.32 41.93
CA GLU A 213 27.12 3.37 42.14
C GLU A 213 27.95 3.02 40.89
N SER A 214 28.93 3.86 40.53
CA SER A 214 30.36 3.79 40.96
C SER A 214 31.06 2.47 40.61
N THR A 215 31.99 2.50 39.65
CA THR A 215 33.45 2.48 39.93
C THR A 215 34.24 2.83 38.65
N THR A 216 35.17 3.77 38.83
CA THR A 216 36.33 4.24 38.05
C THR A 216 37.21 3.10 37.45
N CYS A 217 38.07 3.23 36.43
CA CYS A 217 38.96 4.30 35.94
C CYS A 217 39.47 3.95 34.50
N GLU A 218 39.80 4.99 33.70
CA GLU A 218 41.02 5.25 32.86
C GLU A 218 41.73 4.08 32.13
N HIS A 219 42.30 4.17 30.91
CA HIS A 219 42.80 5.27 30.10
C HIS A 219 43.18 4.74 28.67
N GLN A 220 43.29 5.68 27.73
CA GLN A 220 44.24 5.76 26.61
C GLN A 220 43.95 5.12 25.23
N SER A 221 43.86 6.06 24.29
CA SER A 221 43.83 5.98 22.83
C SER A 221 45.13 5.43 22.24
N THR A 222 45.02 4.66 21.15
CA THR A 222 46.01 4.64 20.08
C THR A 222 45.35 4.30 18.74
N SER A 223 45.56 5.20 17.78
CA SER A 223 45.08 5.17 16.41
C SER A 223 45.98 4.33 15.50
N THR A 224 45.42 3.51 14.62
CA THR A 224 46.03 3.14 13.32
C THR A 224 44.94 2.63 12.35
N PRO A 225 45.10 2.83 11.03
CA PRO A 225 43.99 2.87 10.07
C PRO A 225 43.55 1.46 9.66
N LYS A 226 42.25 1.17 9.77
CA LYS A 226 41.67 -0.09 9.29
C LYS A 226 41.47 -0.04 7.77
N GLN A 227 42.22 -0.88 7.06
CA GLN A 227 41.82 -1.43 5.77
C GLN A 227 40.40 -2.00 5.87
N SER A 228 39.51 -1.57 4.98
CA SER A 228 38.15 -2.11 4.86
C SER A 228 38.21 -3.51 4.24
N THR A 229 38.32 -4.52 5.08
CA THR A 229 38.00 -5.90 4.72
C THR A 229 36.48 -6.01 4.66
N ALA A 230 35.92 -6.25 3.46
CA ALA A 230 34.50 -6.50 3.26
C ALA A 230 34.03 -7.63 4.19
N VAL A 231 33.27 -7.28 5.21
CA VAL A 231 32.61 -8.24 6.10
C VAL A 231 31.67 -9.06 5.22
N LYS A 232 31.83 -10.39 5.24
CA LYS A 232 30.97 -11.31 4.49
C LYS A 232 29.79 -11.67 5.38
N MET A 233 28.56 -11.60 4.87
CA MET A 233 27.37 -12.01 5.65
C MET A 233 27.59 -13.44 6.19
N LYS A 234 27.53 -13.63 7.51
CA LYS A 234 27.59 -14.96 8.09
C LYS A 234 26.27 -15.68 7.83
N MET A 235 26.23 -16.48 6.77
CA MET A 235 25.10 -17.38 6.49
C MET A 235 24.96 -18.39 7.62
N ARG A 236 23.77 -18.47 8.22
CA ARG A 236 23.41 -19.46 9.24
C ARG A 236 23.33 -20.85 8.63
N THR A 237 23.73 -21.87 9.39
CA THR A 237 23.63 -23.26 8.91
C THR A 237 22.27 -23.87 9.27
N LEU A 238 21.90 -24.95 8.58
CA LEU A 238 20.67 -25.68 8.88
C LEU A 238 20.71 -26.33 10.26
N SER A 239 21.88 -26.74 10.75
CA SER A 239 22.04 -27.28 12.11
C SER A 239 21.83 -26.22 13.18
N GLU A 240 22.41 -25.01 13.00
CA GLU A 240 22.17 -23.86 13.87
C GLU A 240 20.67 -23.51 13.90
N PHE A 241 20.03 -23.48 12.73
CA PHE A 241 18.60 -23.19 12.62
C PHE A 241 17.73 -24.25 13.30
N LYS A 242 18.10 -25.54 13.18
CA LYS A 242 17.39 -26.63 13.87
C LYS A 242 17.45 -26.48 15.38
N SER A 243 18.62 -26.15 15.93
CA SER A 243 18.79 -25.87 17.36
C SER A 243 17.98 -24.65 17.79
N PHE A 244 18.00 -23.57 16.98
CA PHE A 244 17.19 -22.38 17.22
C PHE A 244 15.69 -22.69 17.26
N CYS A 245 15.18 -23.50 16.32
CA CYS A 245 13.78 -23.93 16.32
C CYS A 245 13.39 -24.66 17.61
N GLN A 246 14.25 -25.56 18.08
CA GLN A 246 14.02 -26.33 19.30
C GLN A 246 14.01 -25.45 20.56
N GLN A 247 14.87 -24.44 20.61
CA GLN A 247 15.01 -23.58 21.78
C GLN A 247 14.00 -22.43 21.82
N ASN A 248 13.71 -21.80 20.66
CA ASN A 248 13.04 -20.50 20.60
C ASN A 248 11.69 -20.50 19.87
N LEU A 249 11.40 -21.50 19.02
CA LEU A 249 10.16 -21.56 18.25
C LEU A 249 9.19 -22.64 18.73
N ILE A 250 9.66 -23.69 19.41
CA ILE A 250 8.81 -24.86 19.69
C ILE A 250 7.59 -24.52 20.54
N SER A 251 7.69 -23.58 21.48
CA SER A 251 6.57 -23.10 22.30
C SER A 251 5.54 -22.36 21.45
N ASP A 252 5.96 -21.44 20.60
CA ASP A 252 5.08 -20.68 19.72
C ASP A 252 4.47 -21.55 18.62
N LEU A 253 5.22 -22.53 18.11
CA LEU A 253 4.71 -23.52 17.17
C LEU A 253 3.61 -24.37 17.82
N LYS A 254 3.78 -24.78 19.08
CA LYS A 254 2.72 -25.48 19.84
C LYS A 254 1.49 -24.58 20.04
N ALA A 255 1.68 -23.31 20.39
CA ALA A 255 0.59 -22.37 20.55
C ALA A 255 -0.18 -22.13 19.24
N THR A 256 0.53 -21.89 18.13
CA THR A 256 -0.06 -21.70 16.81
C THR A 256 -0.76 -22.95 16.28
N GLU A 257 -0.25 -24.15 16.58
CA GLU A 257 -0.93 -25.41 16.27
C GLU A 257 -2.23 -25.59 17.08
N ALA A 258 -2.25 -25.18 18.35
CA ALA A 258 -3.47 -25.17 19.14
C ALA A 258 -4.52 -24.23 18.53
N THR A 259 -4.11 -23.01 18.16
CA THR A 259 -4.96 -22.04 17.45
C THR A 259 -5.46 -22.61 16.12
N ARG A 260 -4.61 -23.28 15.33
CA ARG A 260 -5.01 -23.93 14.06
C ARG A 260 -6.13 -24.95 14.26
N LYS A 261 -5.99 -25.81 15.29
CA LYS A 261 -7.00 -26.83 15.63
C LYS A 261 -8.32 -26.19 16.09
N GLU A 262 -8.25 -25.11 16.86
CA GLU A 262 -9.42 -24.35 17.29
C GLU A 262 -10.13 -23.71 16.10
N VAL A 263 -9.39 -23.08 15.18
CA VAL A 263 -9.92 -22.52 13.93
C VAL A 263 -10.58 -23.60 13.07
N LEU A 264 -9.99 -24.78 12.96
CA LEU A 264 -10.62 -25.89 12.24
C LEU A 264 -11.93 -26.35 12.87
N LYS A 265 -11.96 -26.46 14.21
CA LYS A 265 -13.19 -26.80 14.94
C LYS A 265 -14.26 -25.73 14.75
N SER A 266 -13.90 -24.45 14.83
CA SER A 266 -14.86 -23.35 14.68
C SER A 266 -15.40 -23.25 13.25
N ILE A 267 -14.55 -23.42 12.22
CA ILE A 267 -14.98 -23.50 10.81
C ILE A 267 -15.94 -24.68 10.59
N SER A 268 -15.64 -25.84 11.17
CA SER A 268 -16.49 -27.04 11.05
C SER A 268 -17.84 -26.83 11.76
N PHE A 269 -17.83 -26.27 12.97
CA PHE A 269 -19.04 -25.97 13.74
C PHE A 269 -19.96 -24.98 13.02
N VAL A 270 -19.42 -23.85 12.55
CA VAL A 270 -20.20 -22.86 11.78
C VAL A 270 -20.69 -23.45 10.46
N GLY A 271 -19.85 -24.25 9.78
CA GLY A 271 -20.25 -24.96 8.56
C GLY A 271 -21.44 -25.89 8.78
N ILE A 272 -21.47 -26.66 9.87
CA ILE A 272 -22.59 -27.55 10.22
C ILE A 272 -23.86 -26.73 10.50
N ILE A 273 -23.77 -25.64 11.27
CA ILE A 273 -24.92 -24.76 11.54
C ILE A 273 -25.49 -24.21 10.24
N LEU A 274 -24.64 -23.68 9.37
CA LEU A 274 -25.07 -23.13 8.08
C LEU A 274 -25.66 -24.22 7.18
N LEU A 275 -25.14 -25.45 7.21
CA LEU A 275 -25.72 -26.57 6.48
C LEU A 275 -27.12 -26.92 6.97
N ILE A 276 -27.37 -26.91 8.29
CA ILE A 276 -28.70 -27.12 8.86
C ILE A 276 -29.67 -26.01 8.42
N ILE A 277 -29.22 -24.75 8.45
CA ILE A 277 -30.03 -23.60 7.99
C ILE A 277 -30.36 -23.73 6.50
N VAL A 278 -29.37 -24.07 5.67
CA VAL A 278 -29.55 -24.30 4.24
C VAL A 278 -30.50 -25.47 3.99
N GLY A 279 -30.38 -26.58 4.73
CA GLY A 279 -31.29 -27.72 4.65
C GLY A 279 -32.74 -27.35 5.01
N PHE A 280 -32.93 -26.51 6.03
CA PHE A 280 -34.24 -25.98 6.39
C PHE A 280 -34.81 -25.05 5.31
N LEU A 281 -33.99 -24.18 4.72
CA LEU A 281 -34.38 -23.34 3.58
C LEU A 281 -34.77 -24.18 2.36
N ILE A 282 -34.06 -25.27 2.06
CA ILE A 282 -34.43 -26.20 0.98
C ILE A 282 -35.78 -26.86 1.27
N LYS A 283 -36.01 -27.30 2.52
CA LYS A 283 -37.28 -27.93 2.92
C LYS A 283 -38.47 -26.97 2.84
N LEU A 284 -38.25 -25.68 3.15
CA LEU A 284 -39.27 -24.64 3.03
C LEU A 284 -39.50 -24.17 1.59
N PHE A 285 -38.59 -24.48 0.67
CA PHE A 285 -38.71 -24.06 -0.73
C PHE A 285 -39.91 -24.77 -1.38
N PRO A 286 -40.88 -24.04 -1.95
CA PRO A 286 -42.12 -24.63 -2.44
C PRO A 286 -41.93 -25.26 -3.83
N THR A 287 -41.19 -26.39 -3.87
CA THR A 287 -40.84 -27.13 -5.09
C THR A 287 -42.08 -27.55 -5.88
N GLU A 288 -43.06 -28.15 -5.22
CA GLU A 288 -44.30 -28.63 -5.84
C GLU A 288 -45.08 -27.50 -6.52
N TYR A 289 -45.16 -26.33 -5.88
CA TYR A 289 -45.81 -25.16 -6.44
C TYR A 289 -45.08 -24.61 -7.66
N ILE A 290 -43.74 -24.61 -7.63
CA ILE A 290 -42.94 -24.16 -8.78
C ILE A 290 -43.08 -25.13 -9.95
N ILE A 291 -43.08 -26.45 -9.70
CA ILE A 291 -43.30 -27.49 -10.71
C ILE A 291 -44.70 -27.33 -11.31
N PHE A 292 -45.73 -27.15 -10.48
CA PHE A 292 -47.09 -26.88 -10.92
C PHE A 292 -47.16 -25.66 -11.85
N CYS A 293 -46.55 -24.53 -11.48
CA CYS A 293 -46.51 -23.35 -12.33
C CYS A 293 -45.81 -23.64 -13.68
N LEU A 294 -44.72 -24.40 -13.67
CA LEU A 294 -43.96 -24.74 -14.88
C LEU A 294 -44.77 -25.65 -15.83
N VAL A 295 -45.41 -26.69 -15.31
CA VAL A 295 -46.24 -27.65 -16.08
C VAL A 295 -47.45 -26.95 -16.70
N HIS A 296 -48.11 -26.08 -15.95
CA HIS A 296 -49.30 -25.36 -16.41
C HIS A 296 -48.99 -24.06 -17.18
N LYS A 297 -47.72 -23.79 -17.49
CA LYS A 297 -47.26 -22.56 -18.18
C LYS A 297 -47.72 -21.26 -17.50
N ILE A 298 -47.86 -21.28 -16.18
CA ILE A 298 -48.15 -20.11 -15.34
C ILE A 298 -46.84 -19.38 -15.07
N SER A 299 -46.88 -18.04 -15.00
CA SER A 299 -45.69 -17.25 -14.63
C SER A 299 -45.15 -17.73 -13.28
N PRO A 300 -43.85 -18.05 -13.17
CA PRO A 300 -43.30 -18.58 -11.93
C PRO A 300 -43.29 -17.51 -10.83
N PRO A 301 -43.33 -17.91 -9.55
CA PRO A 301 -43.37 -17.00 -8.43
C PRO A 301 -41.98 -16.40 -8.15
N PHE A 302 -41.51 -15.51 -9.03
CA PHE A 302 -40.17 -14.93 -8.96
C PHE A 302 -39.85 -14.27 -7.62
N LEU A 303 -40.84 -13.73 -6.91
CA LEU A 303 -40.65 -13.15 -5.58
C LEU A 303 -40.24 -14.19 -4.54
N ILE A 304 -40.88 -15.35 -4.56
CA ILE A 304 -40.55 -16.45 -3.66
C ILE A 304 -39.14 -16.94 -3.98
N ILE A 305 -38.86 -17.21 -5.26
CA ILE A 305 -37.54 -17.67 -5.72
C ILE A 305 -36.44 -16.66 -5.32
N PHE A 306 -36.71 -15.37 -5.50
CA PHE A 306 -35.80 -14.29 -5.12
C PHE A 306 -35.46 -14.30 -3.63
N ILE A 307 -36.46 -14.44 -2.76
CA ILE A 307 -36.27 -14.46 -1.30
C ILE A 307 -35.40 -15.64 -0.89
N PHE A 308 -35.67 -16.84 -1.42
CA PHE A 308 -34.87 -18.03 -1.10
C PHE A 308 -33.43 -17.90 -1.61
N LEU A 309 -33.23 -17.45 -2.86
CA LEU A 309 -31.89 -17.20 -3.40
C LEU A 309 -31.11 -16.19 -2.56
N PHE A 310 -31.77 -15.11 -2.13
CA PHE A 310 -31.16 -14.11 -1.25
C PHE A 310 -30.78 -14.70 0.11
N GLY A 311 -31.62 -15.56 0.69
CA GLY A 311 -31.34 -16.29 1.92
C GLY A 311 -30.13 -17.22 1.81
N PHE A 312 -30.05 -18.01 0.73
CA PHE A 312 -28.88 -18.86 0.45
C PHE A 312 -27.60 -18.03 0.31
N LEU A 313 -27.68 -16.91 -0.41
CA LEU A 313 -26.55 -16.02 -0.61
C LEU A 313 -26.11 -15.37 0.71
N GLY A 314 -27.05 -15.01 1.59
CA GLY A 314 -26.77 -14.53 2.94
C GLY A 314 -26.01 -15.55 3.79
N CYS A 315 -26.44 -16.82 3.78
CA CYS A 315 -25.73 -17.90 4.47
C CYS A 315 -24.31 -18.08 3.93
N LEU A 316 -24.15 -18.03 2.61
CA LEU A 316 -22.86 -18.12 1.94
C LEU A 316 -21.93 -16.95 2.31
N TRP A 317 -22.46 -15.72 2.36
CA TRP A 317 -21.70 -14.54 2.80
C TRP A 317 -21.25 -14.64 4.26
N ILE A 318 -22.14 -15.07 5.16
CA ILE A 318 -21.78 -15.32 6.56
C ILE A 318 -20.66 -16.35 6.64
N TRP A 319 -20.73 -17.42 5.84
CA TRP A 319 -19.69 -18.43 5.82
C TRP A 319 -18.35 -17.89 5.35
N VAL A 320 -18.33 -17.15 4.25
CA VAL A 320 -17.11 -16.55 3.68
C VAL A 320 -16.50 -15.55 4.66
N ALA A 321 -17.31 -14.68 5.26
CA ALA A 321 -16.83 -13.69 6.23
C ALA A 321 -16.20 -14.38 7.46
N PHE A 322 -16.89 -15.37 8.02
CA PHE A 322 -16.38 -16.15 9.15
C PHE A 322 -15.10 -16.90 8.79
N TYR A 323 -15.10 -17.64 7.66
CA TYR A 323 -13.94 -18.39 7.21
C TYR A 323 -12.74 -17.49 6.99
N THR A 324 -12.93 -16.37 6.26
CA THR A 324 -11.86 -15.40 5.98
C THR A 324 -11.28 -14.86 7.28
N SER A 325 -12.12 -14.43 8.22
CA SER A 325 -11.70 -13.92 9.52
C SER A 325 -10.94 -14.99 10.32
N ALA A 326 -11.46 -16.22 10.40
CA ALA A 326 -10.84 -17.29 11.16
C ALA A 326 -9.48 -17.71 10.58
N THR A 327 -9.37 -17.82 9.26
CA THR A 327 -8.09 -18.08 8.59
C THR A 327 -7.10 -16.94 8.76
N GLU A 328 -7.56 -15.68 8.72
CA GLU A 328 -6.67 -14.53 8.86
C GLU A 328 -6.09 -14.41 10.27
N THR A 329 -6.89 -14.69 11.30
CA THR A 329 -6.41 -14.75 12.68
C THR A 329 -5.30 -15.79 12.84
N TYR A 330 -5.45 -16.97 12.22
CA TYR A 330 -4.41 -17.99 12.23
C TYR A 330 -3.16 -17.57 11.45
N THR A 331 -3.33 -17.13 10.19
CA THR A 331 -2.23 -16.73 9.31
C THR A 331 -1.42 -15.57 9.91
N SER A 332 -2.08 -14.49 10.32
CA SER A 332 -1.40 -13.31 10.87
C SER A 332 -0.63 -13.64 12.16
N GLY A 333 -1.24 -14.38 13.08
CA GLY A 333 -0.61 -14.81 14.32
C GLY A 333 0.56 -15.76 14.10
N PHE A 334 0.51 -16.61 13.07
CA PHE A 334 1.63 -17.44 12.68
C PHE A 334 2.78 -16.62 12.09
N LYS A 335 2.48 -15.71 11.15
CA LYS A 335 3.49 -14.90 10.46
C LYS A 335 4.28 -14.00 11.43
N SER A 336 3.60 -13.29 12.32
CA SER A 336 4.25 -12.41 13.31
C SER A 336 5.06 -13.19 14.35
N LYS A 337 4.61 -14.37 14.78
CA LYS A 337 5.33 -15.14 15.80
C LYS A 337 6.47 -15.99 15.24
N ILE A 338 6.35 -16.45 14.00
CA ILE A 338 7.26 -17.45 13.43
C ILE A 338 8.18 -16.83 12.38
N ILE A 339 7.63 -16.19 11.35
CA ILE A 339 8.45 -15.70 10.22
C ILE A 339 9.34 -14.54 10.66
N GLU A 340 8.81 -13.64 11.49
CA GLU A 340 9.60 -12.54 12.08
C GLU A 340 10.77 -13.08 12.92
N LYS A 341 10.56 -14.11 13.74
CA LYS A 341 11.65 -14.76 14.51
C LYS A 341 12.67 -15.48 13.63
N ILE A 342 12.24 -16.10 12.53
CA ILE A 342 13.15 -16.70 11.55
C ILE A 342 13.99 -15.60 10.89
N PHE A 343 13.36 -14.48 10.52
CA PHE A 343 14.04 -13.32 9.98
C PHE A 343 15.06 -12.76 10.97
N ASP A 344 14.69 -12.52 12.22
CA ASP A 344 15.58 -11.99 13.27
C ASP A 344 16.78 -12.91 13.53
N PHE A 345 16.57 -14.23 13.49
CA PHE A 345 17.65 -15.21 13.59
C PHE A 345 18.66 -15.11 12.44
N ILE A 346 18.19 -14.81 11.23
CA ILE A 346 19.04 -14.64 10.05
C ILE A 346 19.70 -13.25 10.06
N ASN A 347 18.97 -12.19 10.45
CA ASN A 347 19.36 -10.79 10.42
C ASN A 347 20.31 -10.41 11.58
N THR A 348 21.51 -10.97 11.56
CA THR A 348 22.49 -10.81 12.66
C THR A 348 23.00 -9.38 12.79
N ASP A 349 23.13 -8.65 11.69
CA ASP A 349 23.73 -7.31 11.65
C ASP A 349 22.71 -6.19 11.94
N LYS A 350 21.41 -6.54 12.13
CA LYS A 350 20.29 -5.62 12.40
C LYS A 350 20.13 -4.44 11.42
N ASN A 351 20.73 -4.52 10.23
CA ASN A 351 20.69 -3.47 9.20
C ASN A 351 19.53 -3.64 8.21
N LEU A 352 18.76 -4.72 8.35
CA LEU A 352 17.56 -5.01 7.58
C LEU A 352 16.32 -4.88 8.47
N SER A 353 15.24 -4.41 7.86
CA SER A 353 13.92 -4.32 8.45
C SER A 353 12.98 -5.29 7.75
N TYR A 354 12.01 -5.78 8.50
CA TYR A 354 10.98 -6.70 8.02
C TYR A 354 9.59 -6.10 8.25
N SER A 355 8.68 -6.30 7.28
CA SER A 355 7.28 -5.92 7.39
C SER A 355 6.40 -6.97 6.71
N SER A 356 5.47 -7.56 7.46
CA SER A 356 4.50 -8.51 6.92
C SER A 356 3.31 -7.82 6.23
N CYS A 357 3.06 -6.55 6.54
CA CYS A 357 2.00 -5.74 5.94
C CYS A 357 2.59 -4.67 5.00
N SER A 358 1.91 -4.39 3.89
CA SER A 358 2.26 -3.32 2.96
C SER A 358 1.21 -2.22 2.97
N SER A 359 1.64 -0.95 3.04
CA SER A 359 0.76 0.19 2.81
C SER A 359 0.49 0.37 1.32
N ASP A 360 -0.52 1.17 0.95
CA ASP A 360 -0.79 1.50 -0.46
C ASP A 360 0.44 2.15 -1.14
N ALA A 361 1.18 2.99 -0.41
CA ALA A 361 2.42 3.59 -0.89
C ALA A 361 3.53 2.54 -1.15
N ASP A 362 3.64 1.52 -0.30
CA ASP A 362 4.60 0.43 -0.48
C ASP A 362 4.23 -0.45 -1.69
N ARG A 363 2.93 -0.67 -1.89
CA ARG A 363 2.41 -1.40 -3.06
C ARG A 363 2.71 -0.63 -4.34
N ASP A 364 2.49 0.68 -4.37
CA ASP A 364 2.79 1.53 -5.53
C ASP A 364 4.30 1.62 -5.82
N TYR A 365 5.13 1.66 -4.77
CA TYR A 365 6.58 1.54 -4.86
C TYR A 365 6.96 0.24 -5.56
N THR A 366 6.40 -0.88 -5.10
CA THR A 366 6.74 -2.23 -5.57
C THR A 366 6.25 -2.45 -6.99
N LEU A 367 5.05 -1.97 -7.32
CA LEU A 367 4.52 -1.97 -8.69
C LEU A 367 5.42 -1.17 -9.63
N SER A 368 5.86 0.02 -9.21
CA SER A 368 6.78 0.84 -9.99
C SER A 368 8.11 0.14 -10.22
N GLY A 369 8.68 -0.51 -9.19
CA GLY A 369 9.90 -1.31 -9.29
C GLY A 369 9.73 -2.52 -10.22
N PHE A 370 8.60 -3.22 -10.13
CA PHE A 370 8.26 -4.35 -10.99
C PHE A 370 8.10 -3.93 -12.45
N ILE A 371 7.40 -2.83 -12.74
CA ILE A 371 7.28 -2.28 -14.10
C ILE A 371 8.65 -1.82 -14.62
N HIS A 372 9.43 -1.14 -13.77
CA HIS A 372 10.79 -0.68 -14.09
C HIS A 372 11.74 -1.83 -14.39
N SER A 373 11.56 -2.99 -13.76
CA SER A 373 12.36 -4.18 -14.03
C SER A 373 12.24 -4.69 -15.45
N GLN A 374 11.11 -4.47 -16.12
CA GLN A 374 10.85 -4.97 -17.48
C GLN A 374 11.00 -6.49 -17.63
N LEU A 375 10.91 -7.25 -16.53
CA LEU A 375 11.01 -8.71 -16.53
C LEU A 375 9.86 -9.37 -17.31
N PHE A 376 8.66 -8.79 -17.21
CA PHE A 376 7.43 -9.32 -17.80
C PHE A 376 6.79 -8.27 -18.72
N GLN A 377 7.32 -8.17 -19.96
CA GLN A 377 6.79 -7.26 -20.98
C GLN A 377 5.74 -7.94 -21.84
N ASN A 378 4.56 -8.18 -21.26
CA ASN A 378 3.38 -8.56 -22.03
C ASN A 378 2.72 -7.32 -22.64
N PHE A 379 1.82 -7.51 -23.62
CA PHE A 379 1.03 -6.43 -24.21
C PHE A 379 0.28 -5.61 -23.15
N LEU A 380 -0.13 -6.26 -22.06
CA LEU A 380 -0.78 -5.63 -20.92
C LEU A 380 0.22 -5.46 -19.78
N LYS A 381 0.40 -4.21 -19.33
CA LYS A 381 1.20 -3.89 -18.15
C LYS A 381 0.41 -4.20 -16.88
N PRO A 382 1.06 -4.68 -15.81
CA PRO A 382 0.41 -4.82 -14.52
C PRO A 382 -0.04 -3.44 -14.02
N ASN A 383 -1.23 -3.38 -13.46
CA ASN A 383 -1.78 -2.19 -12.80
C ASN A 383 -2.18 -2.48 -11.35
N LYS A 384 -2.01 -3.73 -10.90
CA LYS A 384 -2.24 -4.16 -9.52
C LYS A 384 -1.10 -5.08 -9.09
N ILE A 385 -0.66 -4.90 -7.86
CA ILE A 385 0.30 -5.79 -7.21
C ILE A 385 -0.22 -6.12 -5.81
N THR A 386 -0.06 -7.33 -5.33
CA THR A 386 -0.14 -7.65 -3.90
C THR A 386 1.27 -7.91 -3.39
N GLN A 387 1.52 -7.56 -2.14
CA GLN A 387 2.85 -7.58 -1.55
C GLN A 387 2.76 -8.09 -0.11
N ASN A 388 3.52 -9.14 0.19
CA ASN A 388 3.64 -9.77 1.50
C ASN A 388 5.13 -9.99 1.84
N GLU A 389 5.45 -10.16 3.12
CA GLU A 389 6.79 -10.48 3.64
C GLU A 389 7.91 -9.63 3.02
N CYS A 390 7.88 -8.33 3.32
CA CYS A 390 8.84 -7.37 2.82
C CYS A 390 10.09 -7.34 3.70
N ILE A 391 11.28 -7.48 3.11
CA ILE A 391 12.56 -7.23 3.76
C ILE A 391 13.28 -6.13 2.98
N PHE A 392 13.73 -5.10 3.67
CA PHE A 392 14.42 -3.97 3.05
C PHE A 392 15.46 -3.38 4.00
N GLY A 393 16.46 -2.72 3.45
CA GLY A 393 17.52 -2.09 4.25
C GLY A 393 18.83 -2.03 3.49
N LYS A 394 19.94 -1.99 4.22
CA LYS A 394 21.28 -2.02 3.62
C LYS A 394 21.99 -3.29 4.07
N LEU A 395 22.52 -4.05 3.11
CA LEU A 395 23.41 -5.17 3.37
C LEU A 395 24.80 -4.81 2.83
N HIS A 396 25.80 -4.67 3.70
CA HIS A 396 27.16 -4.21 3.34
C HIS A 396 27.11 -2.96 2.43
N GLU A 397 26.38 -1.93 2.87
CA GLU A 397 26.14 -0.66 2.14
C GLU A 397 25.22 -0.73 0.91
N THR A 398 24.98 -1.93 0.38
CA THR A 398 24.10 -2.15 -0.78
C THR A 398 22.64 -2.07 -0.35
N PRO A 399 21.85 -1.11 -0.87
CA PRO A 399 20.42 -1.05 -0.59
C PRO A 399 19.75 -2.24 -1.27
N ILE A 400 18.98 -3.01 -0.49
CA ILE A 400 18.23 -4.16 -0.99
C ILE A 400 16.77 -4.04 -0.62
N PHE A 401 15.94 -4.65 -1.46
CA PHE A 401 14.52 -4.86 -1.23
C PHE A 401 14.15 -6.24 -1.75
N PHE A 402 13.39 -6.97 -0.94
CA PHE A 402 12.87 -8.28 -1.20
C PHE A 402 11.42 -8.34 -0.74
N SER A 403 10.54 -8.95 -1.53
CA SER A 403 9.18 -9.23 -1.10
C SER A 403 8.58 -10.39 -1.86
N GLU A 404 7.63 -11.09 -1.25
CA GLU A 404 6.68 -11.92 -1.97
C GLU A 404 5.63 -11.03 -2.65
N ILE A 405 5.43 -11.21 -3.96
CA ILE A 405 4.48 -10.40 -4.74
C ILE A 405 3.58 -11.26 -5.63
N CYS A 406 2.37 -10.76 -5.92
CA CYS A 406 1.55 -11.19 -7.04
C CYS A 406 1.23 -9.97 -7.92
N ALA A 407 1.73 -9.95 -9.15
CA ALA A 407 1.45 -8.89 -10.12
C ALA A 407 0.31 -9.32 -11.04
N GLU A 408 -0.69 -8.45 -11.21
CA GLU A 408 -1.92 -8.74 -11.93
C GLU A 408 -2.30 -7.61 -12.90
N VAL A 409 -3.01 -7.97 -13.96
CA VAL A 409 -3.77 -7.02 -14.79
C VAL A 409 -5.21 -7.05 -14.32
N GLU A 410 -5.69 -5.93 -13.81
CA GLU A 410 -7.08 -5.71 -13.40
C GLU A 410 -7.81 -4.86 -14.44
N VAL A 411 -8.94 -5.36 -14.94
CA VAL A 411 -9.80 -4.64 -15.89
C VAL A 411 -11.13 -4.36 -15.20
N HIS A 412 -11.51 -3.08 -15.13
CA HIS A 412 -12.80 -2.66 -14.56
C HIS A 412 -13.94 -2.78 -15.57
N HIS A 413 -15.07 -3.32 -15.11
CA HIS A 413 -16.28 -3.52 -15.90
C HIS A 413 -17.35 -2.52 -15.50
N ALA A 414 -17.44 -1.41 -16.24
CA ALA A 414 -18.42 -0.36 -15.96
C ALA A 414 -19.89 -0.82 -16.06
N TRP A 415 -20.16 -1.90 -16.80
CA TRP A 415 -21.51 -2.49 -16.95
C TRP A 415 -21.99 -3.21 -15.69
N ALA A 416 -21.08 -3.68 -14.83
CA ALA A 416 -21.43 -4.45 -13.63
C ALA A 416 -22.34 -3.68 -12.66
N LYS A 417 -22.21 -2.34 -12.63
CA LYS A 417 -23.04 -1.45 -11.79
C LYS A 417 -24.53 -1.50 -12.13
N TYR A 418 -24.89 -1.86 -13.37
CA TYR A 418 -26.29 -1.96 -13.80
C TYR A 418 -26.93 -3.29 -13.41
N LEU A 419 -26.11 -4.31 -13.10
CA LEU A 419 -26.57 -5.61 -12.62
C LEU A 419 -26.65 -5.68 -11.08
N ASP A 420 -26.24 -4.62 -10.38
CA ASP A 420 -26.28 -4.58 -8.94
C ASP A 420 -27.60 -3.96 -8.44
N PHE A 421 -28.50 -4.81 -7.92
CA PHE A 421 -29.84 -4.37 -7.53
C PHE A 421 -29.86 -3.21 -6.51
N PRO A 422 -28.97 -3.12 -5.50
CA PRO A 422 -28.97 -1.99 -4.58
C PRO A 422 -28.64 -0.68 -5.29
N GLN A 423 -27.76 -0.73 -6.30
CA GLN A 423 -27.40 0.43 -7.10
C GLN A 423 -28.53 0.82 -8.05
N HIS A 424 -29.22 -0.15 -8.65
CA HIS A 424 -30.43 0.10 -9.44
C HIS A 424 -31.53 0.76 -8.59
N ILE A 425 -31.78 0.29 -7.37
CA ILE A 425 -32.75 0.90 -6.45
C ILE A 425 -32.34 2.33 -6.06
N ARG A 426 -31.06 2.58 -5.79
CA ARG A 426 -30.55 3.94 -5.52
C ARG A 426 -30.78 4.88 -6.69
N ILE A 427 -30.48 4.42 -7.91
CA ILE A 427 -30.72 5.18 -9.15
C ILE A 427 -32.23 5.47 -9.29
N LEU A 428 -33.07 4.46 -9.12
CA LEU A 428 -34.52 4.61 -9.24
C LEU A 428 -35.10 5.60 -8.20
N ASN A 429 -34.57 5.58 -6.97
CA ASN A 429 -34.96 6.50 -5.90
C ASN A 429 -34.42 7.93 -6.08
N SER A 430 -33.36 8.10 -6.88
CA SER A 430 -32.81 9.43 -7.21
C SER A 430 -33.69 10.19 -8.21
N PHE A 431 -34.47 9.47 -8.99
CA PHE A 431 -35.53 10.07 -9.81
C PHE A 431 -36.73 10.37 -8.91
N MET A 432 -37.37 11.53 -9.10
CA MET A 432 -38.63 11.95 -8.42
C MET A 432 -39.84 11.09 -8.85
N ILE A 433 -39.70 9.77 -8.84
CA ILE A 433 -40.72 8.82 -9.27
C ILE A 433 -41.61 8.44 -8.07
N PRO A 434 -42.94 8.52 -8.18
CA PRO A 434 -43.85 8.05 -7.15
C PRO A 434 -43.61 6.60 -6.71
N ARG A 435 -43.76 6.31 -5.40
CA ARG A 435 -43.49 5.00 -4.79
C ARG A 435 -44.29 3.83 -5.41
N PHE A 436 -45.47 4.09 -5.97
CA PHE A 436 -46.26 3.03 -6.62
C PHE A 436 -45.65 2.59 -7.95
N ILE A 437 -45.01 3.51 -8.68
CA ILE A 437 -44.33 3.22 -9.96
C ILE A 437 -43.05 2.44 -9.67
N THR A 438 -42.27 2.83 -8.65
CA THR A 438 -41.05 2.10 -8.28
C THR A 438 -41.34 0.66 -7.85
N ARG A 439 -42.45 0.42 -7.14
CA ARG A 439 -42.93 -0.94 -6.83
C ARG A 439 -43.28 -1.75 -8.08
N ARG A 440 -43.97 -1.15 -9.07
CA ARG A 440 -44.28 -1.85 -10.34
C ARG A 440 -43.03 -2.19 -11.13
N ILE A 441 -42.08 -1.25 -11.24
CA ILE A 441 -40.79 -1.48 -11.91
C ILE A 441 -40.01 -2.61 -11.22
N PHE A 442 -40.02 -2.65 -9.87
CA PHE A 442 -39.37 -3.72 -9.13
C PHE A 442 -39.95 -5.10 -9.45
N VAL A 443 -41.28 -5.22 -9.45
CA VAL A 443 -41.96 -6.49 -9.78
C VAL A 443 -41.66 -6.91 -11.23
N LEU A 444 -41.63 -5.97 -12.17
CA LEU A 444 -41.28 -6.22 -13.57
C LEU A 444 -39.84 -6.72 -13.74
N MET A 445 -38.90 -6.19 -12.97
CA MET A 445 -37.47 -6.54 -13.02
C MET A 445 -37.09 -7.77 -12.20
N LEU A 446 -38.03 -8.29 -11.40
CA LEU A 446 -37.81 -9.42 -10.51
C LEU A 446 -37.27 -10.69 -11.20
N PRO A 447 -37.73 -11.08 -12.40
CA PRO A 447 -37.13 -12.19 -13.15
C PRO A 447 -35.64 -11.97 -13.42
N LEU A 448 -35.28 -10.77 -13.88
CA LEU A 448 -33.89 -10.41 -14.15
C LEU A 448 -33.03 -10.49 -12.89
N TYR A 449 -33.52 -9.98 -11.76
CA TYR A 449 -32.80 -10.06 -10.49
C TYR A 449 -32.62 -11.50 -10.01
N THR A 450 -33.64 -12.36 -10.15
CA THR A 450 -33.51 -13.79 -9.80
C THR A 450 -32.43 -14.49 -10.62
N ILE A 451 -32.37 -14.21 -11.93
CA ILE A 451 -31.34 -14.76 -12.82
C ILE A 451 -29.95 -14.28 -12.40
N ILE A 452 -29.80 -12.98 -12.09
CA ILE A 452 -28.53 -12.42 -11.63
C ILE A 452 -28.07 -13.08 -10.32
N LEU A 453 -28.96 -13.25 -9.34
CA LEU A 453 -28.62 -13.94 -8.08
C LEU A 453 -28.21 -15.40 -8.31
N LEU A 454 -28.89 -16.10 -9.22
CA LEU A 454 -28.55 -17.47 -9.59
C LEU A 454 -27.15 -17.56 -10.20
N ILE A 455 -26.81 -16.67 -11.13
CA ILE A 455 -25.46 -16.59 -11.73
C ILE A 455 -24.41 -16.32 -10.65
N LYS A 456 -24.68 -15.40 -9.72
CA LYS A 456 -23.77 -15.12 -8.59
C LYS A 456 -23.54 -16.36 -7.73
N LEU A 457 -24.58 -17.14 -7.44
CA LEU A 457 -24.47 -18.38 -6.66
C LEU A 457 -23.64 -19.43 -7.41
N ILE A 458 -23.92 -19.65 -8.69
CA ILE A 458 -23.21 -20.63 -9.55
C ILE A 458 -21.72 -20.29 -9.66
N LYS A 459 -21.36 -19.00 -9.67
CA LYS A 459 -19.94 -18.56 -9.69
C LYS A 459 -19.27 -18.60 -8.32
N ALA A 460 -19.97 -18.15 -7.28
CA ALA A 460 -19.39 -18.05 -5.94
C ALA A 460 -19.10 -19.42 -5.33
N LEU A 461 -20.02 -20.39 -5.49
CA LEU A 461 -19.94 -21.67 -4.80
C LEU A 461 -18.68 -22.48 -5.21
N PRO A 462 -18.35 -22.69 -6.50
CA PRO A 462 -17.15 -23.42 -6.89
C PRO A 462 -15.85 -22.74 -6.42
N TYR A 463 -15.80 -21.40 -6.47
CA TYR A 463 -14.64 -20.64 -6.00
C TYR A 463 -14.41 -20.84 -4.50
N ILE A 464 -15.47 -20.66 -3.69
CA ILE A 464 -15.40 -20.80 -2.23
C ILE A 464 -15.03 -22.24 -1.85
N VAL A 465 -15.76 -23.22 -2.41
CA VAL A 465 -15.54 -24.64 -2.12
C VAL A 465 -14.12 -25.04 -2.51
N SER A 466 -13.62 -24.63 -3.68
CA SER A 466 -12.24 -24.95 -4.09
C SER A 466 -11.20 -24.35 -3.14
N ARG A 467 -11.38 -23.14 -2.63
CA ARG A 467 -10.44 -22.50 -1.68
C ARG A 467 -10.49 -23.18 -0.32
N MET A 468 -11.70 -23.42 0.19
CA MET A 468 -11.93 -24.09 1.46
C MET A 468 -11.38 -25.52 1.47
N LEU A 469 -11.60 -26.31 0.42
CA LEU A 469 -11.06 -27.67 0.29
C LEU A 469 -9.54 -27.72 0.24
N LYS A 470 -8.89 -26.65 -0.24
CA LYS A 470 -7.43 -26.51 -0.23
C LYS A 470 -6.89 -25.91 1.07
N GLY A 471 -7.77 -25.48 1.99
CA GLY A 471 -7.37 -24.81 3.22
C GLY A 471 -6.68 -23.47 2.97
N GLN A 472 -7.02 -22.81 1.86
CA GLN A 472 -6.43 -21.54 1.45
C GLN A 472 -7.29 -20.38 1.92
N LYS A 473 -6.64 -19.30 2.40
CA LYS A 473 -7.30 -18.03 2.70
C LYS A 473 -8.11 -17.55 1.49
N ILE A 474 -9.31 -17.02 1.76
CA ILE A 474 -10.13 -16.31 0.78
C ILE A 474 -9.80 -14.82 0.88
N ASP A 475 -9.26 -14.23 -0.18
CA ASP A 475 -9.19 -12.77 -0.28
C ASP A 475 -10.61 -12.22 -0.46
N TYR A 476 -11.11 -11.53 0.57
CA TYR A 476 -12.46 -10.97 0.59
C TYR A 476 -12.68 -9.94 -0.52
N GLN A 477 -11.70 -9.07 -0.79
CA GLN A 477 -11.82 -8.06 -1.84
C GLN A 477 -11.86 -8.72 -3.22
N HIS A 478 -10.98 -9.68 -3.48
CA HIS A 478 -11.01 -10.45 -4.71
C HIS A 478 -12.34 -11.19 -4.90
N PHE A 479 -12.83 -11.88 -3.86
CA PHE A 479 -14.12 -12.56 -3.92
C PHE A 479 -15.28 -11.60 -4.20
N ALA A 480 -15.35 -10.47 -3.47
CA ALA A 480 -16.44 -9.52 -3.59
C ALA A 480 -16.45 -8.81 -4.96
N GLU A 481 -15.30 -8.37 -5.45
CA GLU A 481 -15.20 -7.55 -6.67
C GLU A 481 -15.26 -8.39 -7.93
N GLU A 482 -14.58 -9.53 -7.97
CA GLU A 482 -14.42 -10.31 -9.20
C GLU A 482 -15.42 -11.45 -9.28
N VAL A 483 -15.48 -12.29 -8.24
CA VAL A 483 -16.31 -13.50 -8.27
C VAL A 483 -17.78 -13.15 -8.11
N PHE A 484 -18.10 -12.28 -7.15
CA PHE A 484 -19.47 -11.96 -6.78
C PHE A 484 -20.09 -10.83 -7.61
N SER A 485 -19.37 -9.71 -7.77
CA SER A 485 -19.94 -8.52 -8.42
C SER A 485 -19.51 -8.32 -9.88
N ASN A 486 -18.52 -9.08 -10.38
CA ASN A 486 -17.96 -8.90 -11.74
C ASN A 486 -17.51 -7.45 -12.03
N LYS A 487 -17.22 -6.65 -10.99
CA LYS A 487 -16.74 -5.28 -11.13
C LYS A 487 -15.37 -5.23 -11.78
N VAL A 488 -14.59 -6.28 -11.58
CA VAL A 488 -13.25 -6.42 -12.13
C VAL A 488 -13.02 -7.82 -12.70
N SER A 489 -12.06 -7.94 -13.60
CA SER A 489 -11.44 -9.22 -13.95
C SER A 489 -9.94 -9.11 -13.81
N ARG A 490 -9.32 -10.11 -13.19
CA ARG A 490 -7.90 -10.12 -12.89
C ARG A 490 -7.22 -11.27 -13.61
N LYS A 491 -6.03 -11.00 -14.15
CA LYS A 491 -5.14 -12.02 -14.71
C LYS A 491 -3.78 -11.90 -14.03
N SER A 492 -3.36 -12.97 -13.35
CA SER A 492 -2.02 -13.05 -12.77
C SER A 492 -0.96 -13.10 -13.87
N LEU A 493 0.02 -12.20 -13.79
CA LEU A 493 1.18 -12.14 -14.67
C LEU A 493 2.41 -12.77 -14.03
N PHE A 494 2.54 -12.61 -12.71
CA PHE A 494 3.65 -13.13 -11.93
C PHE A 494 3.20 -13.38 -10.50
N LYS A 495 3.66 -14.48 -9.91
CA LYS A 495 3.51 -14.78 -8.49
C LYS A 495 4.79 -15.41 -7.98
N GLY A 496 5.34 -14.86 -6.89
CA GLY A 496 6.55 -15.40 -6.27
C GLY A 496 7.42 -14.33 -5.61
N LEU A 497 8.72 -14.60 -5.56
CA LEU A 497 9.69 -13.75 -4.87
C LEU A 497 10.27 -12.71 -5.84
N PHE A 498 10.28 -11.46 -5.42
CA PHE A 498 10.85 -10.34 -6.16
C PHE A 498 11.92 -9.63 -5.34
N PHE A 499 13.10 -9.48 -5.95
CA PHE A 499 14.27 -8.85 -5.36
C PHE A 499 14.72 -7.67 -6.23
N SER A 500 15.12 -6.59 -5.59
CA SER A 500 15.76 -5.45 -6.25
C SER A 500 16.91 -4.92 -5.42
N ALA A 501 18.01 -4.57 -6.08
CA ALA A 501 19.16 -3.94 -5.46
C ALA A 501 19.84 -2.98 -6.42
N ASN A 502 20.65 -2.08 -5.88
CA ASN A 502 21.52 -1.24 -6.69
C ASN A 502 22.59 -2.11 -7.36
N PHE A 503 22.83 -1.86 -8.65
CA PHE A 503 23.90 -2.45 -9.43
C PHE A 503 24.97 -1.38 -9.72
N PRO A 504 26.22 -1.57 -9.28
CA PRO A 504 27.24 -0.53 -9.33
C PRO A 504 27.60 -0.02 -10.74
N LYS A 505 27.32 -0.79 -11.80
CA LYS A 505 27.66 -0.40 -13.17
C LYS A 505 26.61 0.56 -13.73
N ASN A 506 27.06 1.72 -14.21
CA ASN A 506 26.25 2.66 -15.00
C ASN A 506 25.93 2.01 -16.36
N SER A 507 24.78 1.35 -16.45
CA SER A 507 24.29 0.78 -17.71
C SER A 507 23.34 1.75 -18.40
N LYS A 508 23.65 2.16 -19.63
CA LYS A 508 22.75 2.91 -20.52
C LYS A 508 21.78 1.97 -21.25
N GLY A 509 22.21 0.76 -21.53
CA GLY A 509 21.44 -0.31 -22.13
C GLY A 509 20.74 -1.17 -21.09
N LYS A 510 19.73 -1.90 -21.57
CA LYS A 510 18.84 -2.73 -20.77
C LYS A 510 19.05 -4.18 -21.15
N THR A 511 19.51 -4.98 -20.19
CA THR A 511 19.80 -6.40 -20.38
C THR A 511 18.82 -7.23 -19.58
N LEU A 512 18.06 -8.09 -20.25
CA LEU A 512 17.08 -8.99 -19.68
C LEU A 512 17.54 -10.44 -19.88
N ILE A 513 17.47 -11.23 -18.82
CA ILE A 513 17.84 -12.64 -18.79
C ILE A 513 16.61 -13.41 -18.34
N ILE A 514 16.12 -14.28 -19.21
CA ILE A 514 14.97 -15.13 -18.93
C ILE A 514 15.36 -16.60 -18.99
N PRO A 515 14.62 -17.48 -18.30
CA PRO A 515 14.81 -18.92 -18.42
C PRO A 515 14.67 -19.39 -19.87
N THR A 516 15.58 -20.24 -20.33
CA THR A 516 15.46 -20.89 -21.63
C THR A 516 14.32 -21.91 -21.59
N ILE A 517 13.25 -21.68 -22.37
CA ILE A 517 12.15 -22.63 -22.51
C ILE A 517 12.46 -23.54 -23.70
N ILE A 518 12.89 -24.76 -23.40
CA ILE A 518 13.11 -25.82 -24.37
C ILE A 518 11.76 -26.12 -25.05
N ASN A 519 11.66 -25.95 -26.37
CA ASN A 519 10.49 -26.11 -27.25
C ASN A 519 9.60 -24.88 -27.54
N SER A 520 10.05 -23.66 -27.22
CA SER A 520 9.43 -22.46 -27.80
C SER A 520 10.19 -22.03 -29.05
N ASN A 521 9.48 -21.58 -30.10
CA ASN A 521 10.11 -20.86 -31.22
C ASN A 521 10.61 -19.51 -30.69
N ILE A 522 11.79 -19.51 -30.04
CA ILE A 522 12.40 -18.35 -29.39
C ILE A 522 12.61 -17.19 -30.41
N HIS A 523 12.69 -17.51 -31.70
CA HIS A 523 12.80 -16.53 -32.79
C HIS A 523 11.57 -15.62 -32.99
N SER A 524 10.39 -15.92 -32.41
CA SER A 524 9.18 -15.09 -32.58
C SER A 524 8.78 -14.26 -31.36
N LEU A 525 9.49 -14.37 -30.24
CA LEU A 525 9.24 -13.56 -29.05
C LEU A 525 10.09 -12.28 -29.12
N ASN A 526 9.63 -11.29 -29.88
CA ASN A 526 10.09 -9.91 -29.72
C ASN A 526 9.65 -9.42 -28.33
N ILE A 527 10.51 -9.60 -27.31
CA ILE A 527 10.33 -9.04 -25.98
C ILE A 527 10.63 -7.54 -26.06
N GLY A 528 9.66 -6.79 -26.59
CA GLY A 528 9.83 -5.39 -26.96
C GLY A 528 10.73 -5.19 -28.18
N LYS A 529 11.46 -4.06 -28.23
CA LYS A 529 12.43 -3.71 -29.29
C LYS A 529 13.82 -4.36 -29.08
N ARG A 530 13.93 -5.40 -28.24
CA ARG A 530 15.22 -6.00 -27.85
C ARG A 530 15.58 -7.17 -28.75
N GLN A 531 16.88 -7.34 -29.00
CA GLN A 531 17.42 -8.42 -29.79
C GLN A 531 18.00 -9.52 -28.89
N ILE A 532 17.97 -10.76 -29.38
CA ILE A 532 18.59 -11.90 -28.70
C ILE A 532 20.12 -11.74 -28.78
N ILE A 533 20.79 -11.89 -27.65
CA ILE A 533 22.23 -11.77 -27.53
C ILE A 533 22.81 -13.16 -27.29
N LYS A 534 23.50 -13.70 -28.30
CA LYS A 534 24.21 -14.99 -28.19
C LYS A 534 25.50 -14.81 -27.39
N LEU A 535 25.67 -15.69 -26.40
CA LEU A 535 26.83 -15.76 -25.52
C LEU A 535 27.54 -17.10 -25.73
N GLU A 536 28.84 -17.16 -25.45
CA GLU A 536 29.70 -18.31 -25.72
C GLU A 536 29.74 -19.33 -24.58
N ASP A 537 29.10 -19.04 -23.44
CA ASP A 537 29.07 -19.93 -22.28
C ASP A 537 27.98 -21.02 -22.43
N PRO A 538 28.37 -22.31 -22.63
CA PRO A 538 27.41 -23.39 -22.87
C PRO A 538 26.59 -23.73 -21.62
N GLU A 539 27.13 -23.52 -20.43
CA GLU A 539 26.44 -23.83 -19.18
C GLU A 539 25.38 -22.76 -18.86
N PHE A 540 25.71 -21.50 -19.11
CA PHE A 540 24.78 -20.39 -18.98
C PHE A 540 23.63 -20.49 -19.99
N THR A 541 23.94 -20.71 -21.27
CA THR A 541 22.94 -20.78 -22.35
C THR A 541 21.97 -21.96 -22.20
N LYS A 542 22.38 -23.04 -21.51
CA LYS A 542 21.50 -24.14 -21.11
C LYS A 542 20.32 -23.67 -20.25
N PHE A 543 20.54 -22.67 -19.38
CA PHE A 543 19.52 -22.20 -18.45
C PHE A 543 18.90 -20.87 -18.84
N PHE A 544 19.60 -20.04 -19.61
CA PHE A 544 19.21 -18.65 -19.85
C PHE A 544 19.28 -18.23 -21.32
N THR A 545 18.32 -17.39 -21.70
CA THR A 545 18.31 -16.62 -22.94
C THR A 545 18.42 -15.13 -22.61
N VAL A 546 19.30 -14.42 -23.32
CA VAL A 546 19.57 -13.00 -23.06
C VAL A 546 18.99 -12.12 -24.16
N TYR A 547 18.32 -11.06 -23.75
CA TYR A 547 17.75 -10.03 -24.60
C TYR A 547 18.34 -8.67 -24.20
N GLY A 548 18.72 -7.86 -25.17
CA GLY A 548 19.18 -6.51 -24.89
C GLY A 548 19.01 -5.57 -26.07
N ASN A 549 19.22 -4.28 -25.81
CA ASN A 549 19.27 -3.24 -26.85
C ASN A 549 20.71 -2.90 -27.26
N ASP A 550 21.72 -3.30 -26.49
CA ASP A 550 23.13 -3.13 -26.79
C ASP A 550 23.88 -4.45 -26.54
N GLN A 551 24.46 -5.01 -27.60
CA GLN A 551 25.15 -6.29 -27.56
C GLN A 551 26.51 -6.23 -26.86
N VAL A 552 27.19 -5.08 -26.93
CA VAL A 552 28.52 -4.87 -26.33
C VAL A 552 28.35 -4.68 -24.83
N GLU A 553 27.41 -3.84 -24.44
CA GLU A 553 27.14 -3.56 -23.03
C GLU A 553 26.59 -4.78 -22.29
N ALA A 554 25.72 -5.57 -22.92
CA ALA A 554 25.24 -6.81 -22.31
C ALA A 554 26.38 -7.78 -21.99
N ARG A 555 27.39 -7.91 -22.86
CA ARG A 555 28.59 -8.72 -22.59
C ARG A 555 29.50 -8.11 -21.53
N TYR A 556 29.55 -6.79 -21.46
CA TYR A 556 30.25 -6.08 -20.39
C TYR A 556 29.59 -6.28 -19.02
N ILE A 557 28.26 -6.28 -18.95
CA ILE A 557 27.50 -6.59 -17.73
C ILE A 557 27.69 -8.06 -17.37
N LEU A 558 27.45 -8.96 -18.33
CA LEU A 558 27.52 -10.42 -18.18
C LEU A 558 28.95 -10.94 -18.37
N SER A 559 29.83 -10.56 -17.45
CA SER A 559 31.15 -11.18 -17.36
C SER A 559 31.02 -12.68 -17.09
N THR A 560 32.05 -13.44 -17.48
CA THR A 560 32.14 -14.89 -17.21
C THR A 560 31.89 -15.22 -15.73
N ASN A 561 32.39 -14.38 -14.82
CA ASN A 561 32.15 -14.54 -13.39
C ASN A 561 30.68 -14.35 -13.01
N LEU A 562 30.00 -13.32 -13.53
CA LEU A 562 28.59 -13.07 -13.22
C LEU A 562 27.69 -14.16 -13.83
N MET A 563 28.01 -14.63 -15.04
CA MET A 563 27.29 -15.75 -15.67
C MET A 563 27.40 -17.03 -14.82
N ALA A 564 28.61 -17.41 -14.40
CA ALA A 564 28.82 -18.58 -13.53
C ALA A 564 28.05 -18.45 -12.20
N LYS A 565 28.02 -17.25 -11.61
CA LYS A 565 27.25 -16.98 -10.38
C LYS A 565 25.75 -17.08 -10.58
N LEU A 566 25.22 -16.55 -11.67
CA LEU A 566 23.80 -16.69 -12.02
C LEU A 566 23.41 -18.16 -12.21
N VAL A 567 24.28 -18.96 -12.86
CA VAL A 567 24.09 -20.41 -12.98
C VAL A 567 24.08 -21.08 -11.61
N ASN A 568 25.04 -20.77 -10.74
CA ASN A 568 25.09 -21.33 -9.39
C ASN A 568 23.89 -20.92 -8.54
N PHE A 569 23.49 -19.65 -8.60
CA PHE A 569 22.31 -19.14 -7.92
C PHE A 569 21.03 -19.84 -8.40
N ARG A 570 20.88 -20.05 -9.71
CA ARG A 570 19.77 -20.83 -10.27
C ARG A 570 19.76 -22.27 -9.80
N LYS A 571 20.93 -22.93 -9.78
CA LYS A 571 21.06 -24.30 -9.26
C LYS A 571 20.68 -24.38 -7.78
N LYS A 572 21.13 -23.42 -6.98
CA LYS A 572 20.80 -23.27 -5.55
C LYS A 572 19.31 -23.03 -5.33
N ALA A 573 18.67 -22.20 -6.16
CA ALA A 573 17.23 -21.95 -6.12
C ALA A 573 16.40 -23.17 -6.57
N GLY A 574 16.96 -24.05 -7.39
CA GLY A 574 16.27 -25.21 -7.95
C GLY A 574 15.08 -24.85 -8.85
N ARG A 575 15.01 -23.60 -9.32
CA ARG A 575 13.86 -23.02 -10.03
C ARG A 575 14.33 -22.11 -11.17
N ASN A 576 13.38 -21.78 -12.05
CA ASN A 576 13.59 -20.75 -13.05
C ASN A 576 13.73 -19.38 -12.37
N ILE A 577 14.73 -18.62 -12.79
CA ILE A 577 14.98 -17.26 -12.30
C ILE A 577 14.96 -16.29 -13.49
N TYR A 578 14.42 -15.11 -13.27
CA TYR A 578 14.41 -14.01 -14.23
C TYR A 578 15.29 -12.91 -13.67
N VAL A 579 16.14 -12.32 -14.50
CA VAL A 579 17.07 -11.27 -14.07
C VAL A 579 17.02 -10.11 -15.05
N SER A 580 17.03 -8.88 -14.54
CA SER A 580 17.03 -7.68 -15.38
C SER A 580 17.99 -6.64 -14.83
N PHE A 581 18.74 -6.02 -15.74
CA PHE A 581 19.64 -4.91 -15.49
C PHE A 581 19.09 -3.68 -16.23
N VAL A 582 18.64 -2.68 -15.47
CA VAL A 582 18.03 -1.44 -15.99
C VAL A 582 18.39 -0.29 -15.07
N ASP A 583 18.88 0.83 -15.62
CA ASP A 583 19.10 2.11 -14.93
C ASP A 583 19.78 1.94 -13.55
N ASN A 584 20.93 1.24 -13.54
CA ASN A 584 21.72 0.95 -12.33
C ASN A 584 21.05 0.05 -11.29
N MET A 585 20.01 -0.69 -11.67
CA MET A 585 19.33 -1.63 -10.79
C MET A 585 19.45 -3.05 -11.34
N ILE A 586 19.62 -4.00 -10.42
CA ILE A 586 19.42 -5.42 -10.69
C ILE A 586 18.08 -5.83 -10.09
N TYR A 587 17.27 -6.50 -10.89
CA TYR A 587 16.01 -7.13 -10.48
C TYR A 587 16.12 -8.62 -10.66
N ILE A 588 15.64 -9.38 -9.68
CA ILE A 588 15.56 -10.83 -9.75
C ILE A 588 14.16 -11.26 -9.35
N ALA A 589 13.56 -12.15 -10.14
CA ALA A 589 12.27 -12.74 -9.84
C ALA A 589 12.35 -14.27 -9.88
N ILE A 590 11.72 -14.93 -8.92
CA ILE A 590 11.59 -16.39 -8.87
C ILE A 590 10.11 -16.73 -8.76
N GLU A 591 9.59 -17.51 -9.71
CA GLU A 591 8.18 -17.88 -9.77
C GLU A 591 7.84 -19.01 -8.78
N TYR A 592 6.72 -18.85 -8.09
CA TYR A 592 6.11 -19.84 -7.21
C TYR A 592 4.63 -20.02 -7.56
N ALA A 593 4.17 -21.27 -7.52
CA ALA A 593 2.76 -21.59 -7.80
C ALA A 593 1.83 -21.22 -6.65
N GLU A 594 2.35 -21.22 -5.43
CA GLU A 594 1.61 -20.94 -4.19
C GLU A 594 2.31 -19.86 -3.39
N ASP A 595 1.60 -19.30 -2.41
CA ASP A 595 2.16 -18.33 -1.49
C ASP A 595 3.26 -18.99 -0.65
N VAL A 596 4.47 -18.43 -0.72
CA VAL A 596 5.73 -18.99 -0.21
C VAL A 596 5.75 -19.03 1.31
N PHE A 597 5.16 -18.01 1.95
CA PHE A 597 5.18 -17.82 3.40
C PHE A 597 3.82 -18.05 4.06
N GLU A 598 2.86 -18.60 3.32
CA GLU A 598 1.51 -18.83 3.84
C GLU A 598 1.40 -20.19 4.55
N PRO A 599 1.04 -20.21 5.86
CA PRO A 599 0.87 -21.46 6.58
C PRO A 599 -0.31 -22.26 6.05
N LYS A 600 -0.18 -23.59 6.02
CA LYS A 600 -1.23 -24.47 5.52
C LYS A 600 -2.25 -24.77 6.62
N LEU A 601 -3.53 -24.47 6.39
CA LEU A 601 -4.58 -24.72 7.39
C LEU A 601 -4.77 -26.21 7.72
N PHE A 602 -4.69 -27.08 6.70
CA PHE A 602 -4.93 -28.53 6.84
C PHE A 602 -3.69 -29.38 7.10
N LYS A 603 -2.50 -28.78 7.14
CA LYS A 603 -1.26 -29.49 7.49
C LYS A 603 -0.69 -28.89 8.78
N THR A 604 -0.08 -29.72 9.61
CA THR A 604 0.59 -29.22 10.81
C THR A 604 1.87 -28.48 10.45
N MET A 605 2.08 -27.34 11.10
CA MET A 605 3.31 -26.54 10.97
C MET A 605 4.34 -26.87 12.08
N LEU A 606 4.06 -27.85 12.95
CA LEU A 606 4.96 -28.26 14.04
C LEU A 606 6.24 -28.97 13.58
N SER A 607 6.22 -29.54 12.38
CA SER A 607 7.37 -30.26 11.83
C SER A 607 8.47 -29.30 11.38
N PHE A 608 9.70 -29.78 11.28
CA PHE A 608 10.83 -28.95 10.84
C PHE A 608 10.78 -28.58 9.35
N ALA A 609 10.09 -29.35 8.51
CA ALA A 609 10.13 -29.16 7.05
C ALA A 609 9.61 -27.79 6.59
N PRO A 610 8.43 -27.28 7.02
CA PRO A 610 7.99 -25.93 6.65
C PRO A 610 8.93 -24.83 7.16
N MET A 611 9.49 -25.00 8.36
CA MET A 611 10.43 -24.02 8.94
C MET A 611 11.71 -23.93 8.11
N ARG A 612 12.21 -25.09 7.69
CA ARG A 612 13.36 -25.19 6.79
C ARG A 612 13.08 -24.46 5.47
N GLU A 613 11.92 -24.65 4.86
CA GLU A 613 11.57 -23.98 3.59
C GLU A 613 11.57 -22.46 3.75
N TYR A 614 10.98 -21.91 4.82
CA TYR A 614 10.99 -20.46 5.06
C TYR A 614 12.40 -19.93 5.28
N PHE A 615 13.19 -20.62 6.10
CA PHE A 615 14.59 -20.28 6.35
C PHE A 615 15.43 -20.30 5.07
N GLU A 616 15.32 -21.36 4.26
CA GLU A 616 16.06 -21.50 3.01
C GLU A 616 15.66 -20.42 1.99
N ASN A 617 14.38 -20.06 1.90
CA ASN A 617 13.92 -19.00 0.99
C ASN A 617 14.44 -17.61 1.43
N ILE A 618 14.38 -17.27 2.73
CA ILE A 618 14.93 -15.99 3.22
C ILE A 618 16.44 -15.95 3.00
N GLN A 619 17.16 -17.04 3.33
CA GLN A 619 18.60 -17.14 3.09
C GLN A 619 18.98 -17.08 1.61
N LEU A 620 18.20 -17.71 0.73
CA LEU A 620 18.42 -17.64 -0.71
C LEU A 620 18.39 -16.19 -1.19
N MET A 621 17.40 -15.41 -0.73
CA MET A 621 17.20 -14.02 -1.14
C MET A 621 18.26 -13.08 -0.56
N LEU A 622 18.58 -13.19 0.73
CA LEU A 622 19.64 -12.38 1.34
C LEU A 622 21.02 -12.75 0.80
N GLY A 623 21.22 -14.02 0.45
CA GLY A 623 22.43 -14.53 -0.18
C GLY A 623 22.71 -13.94 -1.57
N ILE A 624 21.73 -13.34 -2.26
CA ILE A 624 21.91 -12.75 -3.60
C ILE A 624 23.05 -11.73 -3.62
N VAL A 625 23.16 -10.89 -2.60
CA VAL A 625 24.17 -9.83 -2.53
C VAL A 625 25.58 -10.42 -2.56
N GLU A 626 25.82 -11.48 -1.80
CA GLU A 626 27.11 -12.18 -1.74
C GLU A 626 27.31 -13.08 -2.96
N ASP A 627 26.29 -13.86 -3.34
CA ASP A 627 26.34 -14.80 -4.46
C ASP A 627 26.67 -14.05 -5.77
N LEU A 628 26.15 -12.83 -5.94
CA LEU A 628 26.40 -11.99 -7.11
C LEU A 628 27.54 -10.95 -6.93
N ASN A 629 28.14 -10.83 -5.74
CA ASN A 629 29.07 -9.75 -5.36
C ASN A 629 28.54 -8.34 -5.65
N LEU A 630 27.28 -8.04 -5.29
CA LEU A 630 26.71 -6.70 -5.47
C LEU A 630 27.38 -5.64 -4.58
N ASN A 631 28.01 -6.07 -3.48
CA ASN A 631 28.71 -5.27 -2.49
C ASN A 631 30.14 -4.84 -2.88
N ARG A 632 30.69 -5.33 -4.01
CA ARG A 632 32.04 -4.93 -4.41
C ARG A 632 32.00 -3.63 -5.21
N HIS A 633 32.43 -2.54 -4.58
CA HIS A 633 32.89 -1.32 -5.25
C HIS A 633 34.24 -1.58 -5.93
N ILE A 634 34.27 -2.36 -7.01
CA ILE A 634 35.48 -2.56 -7.84
C ILE A 634 35.72 -1.36 -8.78
N TRP A 635 34.92 -0.30 -8.67
CA TRP A 635 34.91 0.81 -9.62
C TRP A 635 34.83 2.13 -8.83
N SER A 636 35.94 2.53 -8.21
CA SER A 636 36.16 3.94 -7.90
C SER A 636 36.32 4.69 -9.22
N GLN A 637 35.48 5.70 -9.45
CA GLN A 637 35.68 6.63 -10.55
C GLN A 637 37.02 7.35 -10.33
N ASN A 638 37.95 7.15 -11.25
CA ASN A 638 39.00 8.14 -11.50
C ASN A 638 38.41 9.27 -12.34
#